data_AF-A0A093FWM7-F1
#
_entry.id   AF-A0A093FWM7-F1
#
_cell.length_a   1.000
_cell.length_b   1.000
_cell.length_c   1.000
_cell.angle_alpha   90.00
_cell.angle_beta   90.00
_cell.angle_gamma   90.00
#
_symmetry.space_group_name_H-M   'P 1'
#
loop_
_entity.id
_entity.type
_entity.pdbx_description
1 polymer ?
#
loop_
_entity_poly.entity_id
_entity_poly.type
_entity_poly.pdbx_seq_one_letter_code
_entity_poly.pdbx_strand_id
1 'polypeptide(L)'
;TVRIWDYTQDACINVLSGHTAPVRGLVWNPEIPYLLISGSWDYTIRVWDTRDGTCLDTVYDHGADVYGLTCHPSRPFTMASCSRDSTVRLWSLTPLINPLQINILADRCWDEIIGNTDRAVESGAPPLLCGKVSRDIKQEVEKLTGNPRGKKLRWFSECFSPPGGSKNLWDLVAVIKGQDDSLLPQHYCKGIMHMKHLIRFRMSKAQELTTVKMSKYGGGIGAPSKEERLKEAAEIHLRLGQIQRYCELMVELGEWDKALSVAPGVSMKYWRKLMQRRADQLIQEENDDVIPYCIAIGDVKKLVSFFTSRGQLKEALLVAQAACEGNIQMSSFSTTSGPSNSGGNNTDDYNELLHKVSKELAEWYFQDGHAVLAACCHLAVENIELAMANLIRGNELELAISVGTVLGESAAQATHYALELLARKCMTITTWDLAADLLMMIPDNKLQLVKLCAFYPGCVAEINDLHEKCNLPDVEECMRLAETIQADGDIFETIKYYLLSTEPEKALPIGIQYVKEQLCGSDWTLDSVCPYLDLLSYIRTERLVLHKCSEFRNELLILCGYTGALLAIRRQYNSIVPALYEYTSQLLKRREVSVPLKIEQLSEELEAWRACTQLNKPTDELPCSPPSESQRTVYSVLAARIQEEPLKGMVGPDYVTGSNLPSHSDIHISCLTGLRIQGPVFFLEDGKSAISLNDALMWAKVNPFSPLGTGIRLNPF
;
A
#
# COMPACT_ATOMS: atom_id res chain seq x y z
N THR A 1 4.30 31.45 24.68
CA THR A 1 3.37 32.05 23.69
C THR A 1 4.13 32.34 22.41
N VAL A 2 3.42 32.45 21.29
CA VAL A 2 3.95 32.92 19.99
C VAL A 2 3.20 34.20 19.63
N ARG A 3 3.87 35.18 19.02
CA ARG A 3 3.25 36.47 18.63
C ARG A 3 3.32 36.64 17.13
N ILE A 4 2.19 36.96 16.51
CA ILE A 4 2.07 37.32 15.10
C ILE A 4 2.08 38.85 14.99
N TRP A 5 2.92 39.36 14.11
CA TRP A 5 3.12 40.79 13.91
C TRP A 5 2.78 41.17 12.48
N ASP A 6 1.99 42.23 12.33
CA ASP A 6 1.90 42.96 11.07
C ASP A 6 2.92 44.09 11.13
N TYR A 7 3.99 43.96 10.34
CA TYR A 7 5.06 44.95 10.29
C TYR A 7 4.61 46.27 9.64
N THR A 8 3.55 46.25 8.83
CA THR A 8 3.02 47.46 8.18
C THR A 8 2.24 48.34 9.17
N GLN A 9 1.65 47.71 10.19
CA GLN A 9 0.92 48.37 11.26
C GLN A 9 1.75 48.55 12.54
N ASP A 10 2.97 48.01 12.57
CA ASP A 10 3.83 47.91 13.76
C ASP A 10 3.07 47.34 14.98
N ALA A 11 2.18 46.38 14.72
CA ALA A 11 1.21 45.89 15.69
C ALA A 11 1.27 44.37 15.83
N CYS A 12 1.15 43.90 17.08
CA CYS A 12 0.92 42.48 17.34
C CYS A 12 -0.55 42.18 17.10
N ILE A 13 -0.84 41.46 16.01
CA ILE A 13 -2.20 41.17 15.56
C ILE A 13 -2.78 39.90 16.18
N ASN A 14 -1.93 38.98 16.67
CA ASN A 14 -2.40 37.77 17.34
C ASN A 14 -1.36 37.22 18.34
N VAL A 15 -1.82 36.58 19.41
CA VAL A 15 -0.98 35.92 20.44
C VAL A 15 -1.44 34.49 20.65
N LEU A 16 -0.65 33.54 20.15
CA LEU A 16 -0.92 32.11 20.27
C LEU A 16 -0.44 31.61 21.63
N SER A 17 -1.37 31.11 22.43
CA SER A 17 -1.14 30.68 23.81
C SER A 17 -1.50 29.20 23.97
N GLY A 18 -0.62 28.41 24.61
CA GLY A 18 -0.87 26.98 24.85
C GLY A 18 0.38 26.18 25.24
N HIS A 19 1.55 26.53 24.70
CA HIS A 19 2.81 25.94 25.17
C HIS A 19 3.08 26.28 26.65
N THR A 20 3.52 25.29 27.40
CA THR A 20 3.78 25.38 28.85
C THR A 20 5.26 25.66 29.17
N ALA A 21 6.12 25.66 28.16
CA ALA A 21 7.53 25.96 28.26
C ALA A 21 8.01 26.85 27.08
N PRO A 22 9.28 27.31 27.06
CA PRO A 22 9.81 28.13 25.98
C PRO A 22 9.66 27.51 24.59
N VAL A 23 9.15 28.31 23.65
CA VAL A 23 9.07 27.94 22.23
C VAL A 23 10.42 28.18 21.56
N ARG A 24 10.91 27.22 20.78
CA ARG A 24 12.23 27.25 20.13
C ARG A 24 12.20 27.06 18.63
N GLY A 25 11.26 26.26 18.13
CA GLY A 25 11.05 26.07 16.70
C GLY A 25 9.81 26.84 16.24
N LEU A 26 9.90 27.52 15.11
CA LEU A 26 8.77 28.12 14.40
C LEU A 26 8.97 27.89 12.90
N VAL A 27 7.94 27.40 12.21
CA VAL A 27 7.96 27.25 10.77
C VAL A 27 6.58 27.53 10.20
N TRP A 28 6.53 28.34 9.15
CA TRP A 28 5.32 28.55 8.35
C TRP A 28 5.18 27.43 7.33
N ASN A 29 3.95 26.99 7.09
CA ASN A 29 3.68 26.15 5.93
C ASN A 29 3.92 26.97 4.64
N PRO A 30 4.61 26.42 3.62
CA PRO A 30 4.91 27.17 2.40
C PRO A 30 3.71 27.31 1.44
N GLU A 31 2.61 26.59 1.66
CA GLU A 31 1.40 26.63 0.82
C GLU A 31 0.18 27.23 1.50
N ILE A 32 -0.06 26.95 2.78
CA ILE A 32 -1.19 27.45 3.57
C ILE A 32 -0.74 28.64 4.42
N PRO A 33 -1.10 29.89 4.05
CA PRO A 33 -0.51 31.08 4.66
C PRO A 33 -0.76 31.26 6.15
N TYR A 34 -1.89 30.76 6.65
CA TYR A 34 -2.26 30.91 8.05
C TYR A 34 -1.76 29.77 8.94
N LEU A 35 -1.17 28.71 8.37
CA LEU A 35 -0.76 27.52 9.10
C LEU A 35 0.66 27.68 9.64
N LEU A 36 0.76 27.80 10.97
CA LEU A 36 2.04 27.92 11.68
C LEU A 36 2.29 26.68 12.54
N ILE A 37 3.52 26.18 12.53
CA ILE A 37 3.93 25.07 13.39
C ILE A 37 4.98 25.57 14.38
N SER A 38 4.84 25.19 15.66
CA SER A 38 5.78 25.54 16.72
C SER A 38 6.27 24.32 17.49
N GLY A 39 7.53 24.35 17.91
CA GLY A 39 8.19 23.33 18.71
C GLY A 39 8.71 23.93 20.02
N SER A 40 8.54 23.21 21.12
CA SER A 40 8.74 23.76 22.47
C SER A 40 9.52 22.82 23.39
N TRP A 41 10.02 23.41 24.48
CA TRP A 41 10.62 22.72 25.62
C TRP A 41 9.63 21.89 26.43
N ASP A 42 8.33 22.00 26.15
CA ASP A 42 7.29 21.15 26.76
C ASP A 42 7.11 19.82 26.01
N TYR A 43 8.05 19.52 25.10
CA TYR A 43 8.14 18.31 24.29
C TYR A 43 7.07 18.21 23.20
N THR A 44 6.21 19.21 23.07
CA THR A 44 5.13 19.21 22.10
C THR A 44 5.50 19.96 20.81
N ILE A 45 4.90 19.50 19.72
CA ILE A 45 4.74 20.28 18.49
C ILE A 45 3.28 20.73 18.45
N ARG A 46 3.04 22.01 18.18
CA ARG A 46 1.69 22.55 18.00
C ARG A 46 1.52 23.09 16.59
N VAL A 47 0.34 22.85 16.03
CA VAL A 47 -0.09 23.40 14.76
C VAL A 47 -1.19 24.42 15.01
N TRP A 48 -1.05 25.60 14.44
CA TRP A 48 -1.88 26.75 14.72
C TRP A 48 -2.55 27.28 13.46
N ASP A 49 -3.80 27.66 13.60
CA ASP A 49 -4.44 28.62 12.71
C ASP A 49 -4.19 30.03 13.24
N THR A 50 -3.49 30.84 12.47
CA THR A 50 -3.11 32.19 12.90
C THR A 50 -4.21 33.23 12.72
N ARG A 51 -5.32 32.89 12.07
CA ARG A 51 -6.44 33.82 11.81
C ARG A 51 -7.24 34.11 13.07
N ASP A 52 -7.53 33.07 13.84
CA ASP A 52 -8.26 33.14 15.11
C ASP A 52 -7.40 32.72 16.31
N GLY A 53 -6.18 32.26 16.06
CA GLY A 53 -5.23 31.84 17.09
C GLY A 53 -5.52 30.45 17.67
N THR A 54 -6.35 29.65 16.99
CA THR A 54 -6.71 28.31 17.43
C THR A 54 -5.54 27.34 17.28
N CYS A 55 -5.41 26.44 18.25
CA CYS A 55 -4.48 25.31 18.15
C CYS A 55 -5.23 24.17 17.44
N LEU A 56 -4.88 23.92 16.18
CA LEU A 56 -5.49 22.88 15.35
C LEU A 56 -5.07 21.48 15.80
N ASP A 57 -3.83 21.33 16.24
CA ASP A 57 -3.30 20.04 16.71
C ASP A 57 -2.17 20.24 17.74
N THR A 58 -2.00 19.27 18.63
CA THR A 58 -0.87 19.18 19.57
C THR A 58 -0.33 17.76 19.60
N VAL A 59 0.91 17.61 19.15
CA VAL A 59 1.61 16.34 19.06
C VAL A 59 2.48 16.16 20.31
N TYR A 60 2.25 15.07 21.04
CA TYR A 60 2.91 14.72 22.31
C TYR A 60 3.96 13.61 22.16
N ASP A 61 4.57 13.52 20.99
CA ASP A 61 5.34 12.32 20.67
C ASP A 61 6.81 12.42 21.13
N HIS A 62 7.42 13.61 21.09
CA HIS A 62 8.83 13.76 21.43
C HIS A 62 9.05 13.55 22.93
N GLY A 63 10.17 12.91 23.28
CA GLY A 63 10.50 12.62 24.69
C GLY A 63 11.28 13.75 25.38
N ALA A 64 11.59 14.81 24.65
CA ALA A 64 12.32 15.97 25.14
C ALA A 64 12.07 17.18 24.23
N ASP A 65 12.76 18.30 24.50
CA ASP A 65 12.59 19.58 23.82
C ASP A 65 12.68 19.48 22.30
N VAL A 66 11.69 20.06 21.62
CA VAL A 66 11.71 20.23 20.17
C VAL A 66 12.32 21.58 19.84
N TYR A 67 13.50 21.57 19.21
CA TYR A 67 14.26 22.80 18.92
C TYR A 67 14.47 23.07 17.44
N GLY A 68 14.21 22.11 16.56
CA GLY A 68 14.28 22.31 15.11
C GLY A 68 13.02 21.81 14.42
N LEU A 69 12.52 22.62 13.50
CA LEU A 69 11.39 22.33 12.62
C LEU A 69 11.74 22.79 11.21
N THR A 70 11.37 22.01 10.20
CA THR A 70 11.50 22.41 8.79
C THR A 70 10.42 21.74 7.94
N CYS A 71 9.96 22.44 6.89
CA CYS A 71 9.14 21.85 5.83
C CYS A 71 10.02 21.40 4.67
N HIS A 72 9.57 20.39 3.93
CA HIS A 72 10.25 19.93 2.72
C HIS A 72 10.01 20.92 1.56
N PRO A 73 11.06 21.37 0.84
CA PRO A 73 10.96 22.46 -0.12
C PRO A 73 10.10 22.14 -1.35
N SER A 74 10.00 20.87 -1.74
CA SER A 74 9.16 20.43 -2.87
C SER A 74 7.95 19.59 -2.44
N ARG A 75 7.74 19.39 -1.14
CA ARG A 75 6.65 18.59 -0.58
C ARG A 75 6.07 19.36 0.60
N PRO A 76 5.21 20.35 0.33
CA PRO A 76 4.85 21.38 1.30
C PRO A 76 4.15 20.84 2.56
N PHE A 77 3.60 19.62 2.49
CA PHE A 77 2.93 18.95 3.60
C PHE A 77 3.75 17.85 4.26
N THR A 78 5.04 17.74 3.93
CA THR A 78 6.00 16.90 4.67
C THR A 78 6.88 17.81 5.51
N MET A 79 6.97 17.56 6.82
CA MET A 79 7.84 18.30 7.73
C MET A 79 8.75 17.35 8.51
N ALA A 80 9.85 17.89 9.03
CA ALA A 80 10.75 17.20 9.93
C ALA A 80 10.89 17.99 11.23
N SER A 81 11.01 17.27 12.35
CA SER A 81 11.35 17.81 13.65
C SER A 81 12.62 17.15 14.18
N CYS A 82 13.37 17.87 15.00
CA CYS A 82 14.46 17.30 15.78
C CYS A 82 14.34 17.71 17.26
N SER A 83 14.71 16.77 18.13
CA SER A 83 14.50 16.86 19.56
C SER A 83 15.76 16.50 20.35
N ARG A 84 15.79 16.90 21.63
CA ARG A 84 16.85 16.51 22.57
C ARG A 84 16.77 15.04 22.97
N ASP A 85 15.73 14.32 22.55
CA ASP A 85 15.58 12.87 22.70
C ASP A 85 16.45 12.06 21.74
N SER A 86 17.34 12.73 20.98
CA SER A 86 18.24 12.14 19.98
C SER A 86 17.51 11.56 18.76
N THR A 87 16.26 11.97 18.50
CA THR A 87 15.50 11.55 17.34
C THR A 87 15.21 12.68 16.36
N VAL A 88 15.09 12.31 15.09
CA VAL A 88 14.47 13.11 14.03
C VAL A 88 13.20 12.39 13.61
N ARG A 89 12.10 13.14 13.49
CA ARG A 89 10.82 12.58 13.06
C ARG A 89 10.29 13.30 11.84
N LEU A 90 9.62 12.54 10.99
CA LEU A 90 8.95 13.04 9.80
C LEU A 90 7.44 13.04 10.06
N TRP A 91 6.79 14.13 9.70
CA TRP A 91 5.35 14.32 9.88
C TRP A 91 4.68 14.65 8.56
N SER A 92 3.44 14.20 8.44
CA SER A 92 2.55 14.57 7.35
C SER A 92 1.52 15.57 7.86
N LEU A 93 1.44 16.73 7.20
CA LEU A 93 0.41 17.74 7.43
C LEU A 93 -0.81 17.53 6.51
N THR A 94 -0.82 16.46 5.71
CA THR A 94 -1.90 16.11 4.79
C THR A 94 -3.28 16.06 5.44
N PRO A 95 -3.47 15.48 6.65
CA PRO A 95 -4.79 15.46 7.29
C PRO A 95 -5.43 16.84 7.46
N LEU A 96 -4.62 17.88 7.64
CA LEU A 96 -5.09 19.27 7.83
C LEU A 96 -5.58 19.92 6.53
N ILE A 97 -5.21 19.37 5.38
CA ILE A 97 -5.60 19.88 4.05
C ILE A 97 -6.47 18.90 3.27
N ASN A 98 -7.07 17.89 3.93
CA ASN A 98 -7.96 16.93 3.29
C ASN A 98 -9.03 17.59 2.41
N PRO A 99 -9.75 18.66 2.84
CA PRO A 99 -10.75 19.30 1.98
C PRO A 99 -10.18 19.79 0.63
N LEU A 100 -8.97 20.36 0.65
CA LEU A 100 -8.28 20.81 -0.57
C LEU A 100 -7.88 19.64 -1.48
N GLN A 101 -7.41 18.53 -0.90
CA GLN A 101 -7.08 17.33 -1.68
C GLN A 101 -8.33 16.76 -2.36
N ILE A 102 -9.45 16.73 -1.65
CA ILE A 102 -10.71 16.25 -2.20
C ILE A 102 -11.21 17.18 -3.31
N ASN A 103 -11.11 18.50 -3.14
CA ASN A 103 -11.41 19.46 -4.21
C ASN A 103 -10.59 19.20 -5.49
N ILE A 104 -9.31 18.84 -5.33
CA ILE A 104 -8.44 18.47 -6.45
C ILE A 104 -8.93 17.18 -7.13
N LEU A 105 -9.31 16.15 -6.35
CA LEU A 105 -9.80 14.86 -6.85
C LEU A 105 -11.15 14.98 -7.58
N ALA A 106 -12.08 15.72 -6.98
CA ALA A 106 -13.41 16.05 -7.51
C ALA A 106 -13.36 17.02 -8.71
N ASP A 107 -12.15 17.43 -9.12
CA ASP A 107 -11.90 18.35 -10.24
C ASP A 107 -12.63 19.70 -10.10
N ARG A 108 -12.70 20.22 -8.88
CA ARG A 108 -13.22 21.56 -8.59
C ARG A 108 -12.39 22.66 -9.27
N CYS A 109 -13.00 23.84 -9.39
CA CYS A 109 -12.40 25.00 -10.04
C CYS A 109 -11.12 25.44 -9.31
N TRP A 110 -10.17 26.04 -10.04
CA TRP A 110 -8.94 26.57 -9.46
C TRP A 110 -9.19 27.60 -8.36
N ASP A 111 -10.28 28.37 -8.42
CA ASP A 111 -10.59 29.40 -7.41
C ASP A 111 -10.94 28.81 -6.03
N GLU A 112 -11.35 27.54 -5.98
CA GLU A 112 -11.63 26.79 -4.74
C GLU A 112 -10.40 26.02 -4.22
N ILE A 113 -9.30 26.00 -4.98
CA ILE A 113 -8.09 25.22 -4.67
C ILE A 113 -6.89 26.15 -4.43
N ILE A 114 -6.71 27.16 -5.28
CA ILE A 114 -5.58 28.09 -5.29
C ILE A 114 -6.11 29.51 -5.14
N GLY A 115 -5.53 30.25 -4.19
CA GLY A 115 -5.94 31.61 -3.88
C GLY A 115 -4.78 32.56 -3.65
N ASN A 116 -5.16 33.77 -3.22
CA ASN A 116 -4.21 34.77 -2.76
C ASN A 116 -4.16 34.78 -1.24
N THR A 117 -3.01 35.18 -0.69
CA THR A 117 -2.78 35.26 0.76
C THR A 117 -3.82 36.10 1.47
N ASP A 118 -4.23 37.24 0.90
CA ASP A 118 -5.20 38.15 1.54
C ASP A 118 -6.53 37.45 1.83
N ARG A 119 -7.08 36.72 0.85
CA ARG A 119 -8.33 35.95 1.01
C ARG A 119 -8.16 34.77 1.96
N ALA A 120 -7.02 34.09 1.90
CA ALA A 120 -6.78 32.90 2.71
C ALA A 120 -6.63 33.23 4.21
N VAL A 121 -6.18 34.43 4.56
CA VAL A 121 -5.96 34.87 5.95
C VAL A 121 -7.21 35.51 6.57
N GLU A 122 -8.29 35.70 5.80
CA GLU A 122 -9.59 36.13 6.35
C GLU A 122 -10.17 35.09 7.31
N SER A 123 -10.72 35.56 8.44
CA SER A 123 -11.33 34.70 9.44
C SER A 123 -12.54 33.96 8.85
N GLY A 124 -12.57 32.63 8.99
CA GLY A 124 -13.64 31.78 8.46
C GLY A 124 -13.52 31.44 6.96
N ALA A 125 -12.50 31.94 6.25
CA ALA A 125 -12.30 31.56 4.85
C ALA A 125 -11.96 30.07 4.69
N PRO A 126 -12.36 29.41 3.59
CA PRO A 126 -11.92 28.05 3.30
C PRO A 126 -10.40 27.98 3.08
N PRO A 127 -9.76 26.83 3.36
CA PRO A 127 -8.34 26.64 3.08
C PRO A 127 -8.05 26.85 1.59
N LEU A 128 -7.02 27.63 1.25
CA LEU A 128 -6.57 27.86 -0.13
C LEU A 128 -5.05 27.73 -0.22
N LEU A 129 -4.58 27.10 -1.30
CA LEU A 129 -3.15 27.00 -1.61
C LEU A 129 -2.67 28.33 -2.20
N CYS A 130 -1.69 28.95 -1.56
CA CYS A 130 -1.15 30.24 -1.96
C CYS A 130 0.36 30.20 -2.22
N GLY A 131 0.98 29.03 -2.07
CA GLY A 131 2.41 28.87 -2.17
C GLY A 131 2.93 28.84 -3.61
N LYS A 132 4.24 28.64 -3.73
CA LYS A 132 4.90 28.59 -5.04
C LYS A 132 4.58 27.28 -5.77
N VAL A 133 4.51 26.16 -5.05
CA VAL A 133 4.35 24.83 -5.67
C VAL A 133 3.00 24.75 -6.37
N SER A 134 1.91 25.15 -5.70
CA SER A 134 0.58 25.16 -6.32
C SER A 134 0.47 26.12 -7.51
N ARG A 135 1.08 27.31 -7.41
CA ARG A 135 1.12 28.28 -8.51
C ARG A 135 1.88 27.77 -9.73
N ASP A 136 3.03 27.14 -9.52
CA ASP A 136 3.81 26.52 -10.59
C ASP A 136 3.01 25.38 -11.25
N ILE A 137 2.32 24.53 -10.45
CA ILE A 137 1.42 23.50 -10.96
C ILE A 137 0.31 24.10 -11.82
N LYS A 138 -0.39 25.13 -11.35
CA LYS A 138 -1.47 25.80 -12.10
C LYS A 138 -0.97 26.30 -13.45
N GLN A 139 0.15 27.04 -13.46
CA GLN A 139 0.73 27.58 -14.69
C GLN A 139 1.11 26.48 -15.69
N GLU A 140 1.71 25.39 -15.23
CA GLU A 140 2.08 24.29 -16.10
C GLU A 140 0.85 23.52 -16.60
N VAL A 141 -0.23 23.40 -15.82
CA VAL A 141 -1.48 22.74 -16.26
C VAL A 141 -2.18 23.60 -17.31
N GLU A 142 -2.27 24.92 -17.11
CA GLU A 142 -2.93 25.86 -18.01
C GLU A 142 -2.22 26.00 -19.37
N LYS A 143 -0.92 25.76 -19.44
CA LYS A 143 -0.15 25.78 -20.71
C LYS A 143 -0.45 24.61 -21.64
N LEU A 144 -1.09 23.55 -21.15
CA LEU A 144 -1.18 22.29 -21.88
C LEU A 144 -2.43 22.20 -22.74
N THR A 145 -2.24 21.79 -23.99
CA THR A 145 -3.32 21.37 -24.90
C THR A 145 -3.56 19.87 -24.72
N GLY A 146 -4.60 19.46 -23.98
CA GLY A 146 -4.90 18.03 -23.74
C GLY A 146 -5.83 17.80 -22.55
N ASN A 147 -5.76 16.61 -21.93
CA ASN A 147 -6.49 16.28 -20.69
C ASN A 147 -5.76 16.90 -19.47
N PRO A 148 -6.24 18.04 -18.92
CA PRO A 148 -5.58 18.72 -17.81
C PRO A 148 -5.71 17.94 -16.50
N ARG A 149 -6.77 17.14 -16.35
CA ARG A 149 -7.13 16.45 -15.11
C ARG A 149 -6.07 15.43 -14.70
N GLY A 150 -5.64 14.57 -15.62
CA GLY A 150 -4.63 13.54 -15.31
C GLY A 150 -3.29 14.14 -14.84
N LYS A 151 -2.87 15.26 -15.44
CA LYS A 151 -1.64 15.95 -15.05
C LYS A 151 -1.78 16.76 -13.76
N LYS A 152 -2.93 17.41 -13.55
CA LYS A 152 -3.33 18.03 -12.28
C LYS A 152 -3.20 17.01 -11.14
N LEU A 153 -3.83 15.84 -11.29
CA LEU A 153 -3.77 14.75 -10.31
C LEU A 153 -2.34 14.24 -10.08
N ARG A 154 -1.56 14.04 -11.15
CA ARG A 154 -0.15 13.63 -11.06
C ARG A 154 0.67 14.59 -10.22
N TRP A 155 0.69 15.88 -10.57
CA TRP A 155 1.58 16.82 -9.90
C TRP A 155 1.18 17.11 -8.46
N PHE A 156 -0.12 17.19 -8.16
CA PHE A 156 -0.57 17.35 -6.79
C PHE A 156 -0.21 16.14 -5.93
N SER A 157 -0.46 14.92 -6.39
CA SER A 157 -0.11 13.72 -5.62
C SER A 157 1.42 13.54 -5.48
N GLU A 158 2.22 13.87 -6.49
CA GLU A 158 3.69 13.86 -6.36
C GLU A 158 4.19 14.83 -5.28
N CYS A 159 3.55 15.99 -5.12
CA CYS A 159 3.95 17.03 -4.17
C CYS A 159 3.34 16.85 -2.77
N PHE A 160 2.11 16.36 -2.67
CA PHE A 160 1.35 16.34 -1.42
C PHE A 160 1.46 14.99 -0.70
N SER A 161 1.72 13.90 -1.41
CA SER A 161 2.02 12.62 -0.77
C SER A 161 3.40 12.68 -0.08
N PRO A 162 3.58 11.97 1.04
CA PRO A 162 4.89 11.79 1.66
C PRO A 162 5.85 11.08 0.68
N PRO A 163 7.17 11.19 0.89
CA PRO A 163 8.14 10.46 0.10
C PRO A 163 7.99 8.95 0.35
N GLY A 164 7.27 8.26 -0.56
CA GLY A 164 6.98 6.83 -0.43
C GLY A 164 6.92 6.06 -1.74
N GLY A 165 7.42 6.64 -2.84
CA GLY A 165 7.39 6.01 -4.17
C GLY A 165 6.34 6.55 -5.13
N SER A 166 5.56 7.57 -4.76
CA SER A 166 4.52 8.17 -5.62
C SER A 166 5.04 8.62 -7.00
N LYS A 167 6.25 9.18 -7.07
CA LYS A 167 6.91 9.53 -8.35
C LYS A 167 7.15 8.30 -9.22
N ASN A 168 7.68 7.23 -8.63
CA ASN A 168 7.93 5.97 -9.33
C ASN A 168 6.60 5.36 -9.82
N LEU A 169 5.55 5.43 -9.01
CA LEU A 169 4.21 4.99 -9.38
C LEU A 169 3.72 5.73 -10.64
N TRP A 170 3.81 7.06 -10.65
CA TRP A 170 3.42 7.86 -11.81
C TRP A 170 4.28 7.62 -13.05
N ASP A 171 5.57 7.38 -12.88
CA ASP A 171 6.44 7.00 -14.00
C ASP A 171 6.01 5.65 -14.60
N LEU A 172 5.60 4.68 -13.79
CA LEU A 172 5.06 3.41 -14.28
C LEU A 172 3.70 3.58 -14.97
N VAL A 173 2.80 4.39 -14.40
CA VAL A 173 1.51 4.73 -15.03
C VAL A 173 1.71 5.41 -16.39
N ALA A 174 2.67 6.32 -16.49
CA ALA A 174 3.07 6.97 -17.75
C ALA A 174 3.52 5.95 -18.81
N VAL A 175 4.36 4.98 -18.42
CA VAL A 175 4.80 3.90 -19.33
C VAL A 175 3.64 3.02 -19.77
N ILE A 176 2.73 2.64 -18.86
CA ILE A 176 1.52 1.85 -19.19
C ILE A 176 0.62 2.60 -20.17
N LYS A 177 0.51 3.93 -20.03
CA LYS A 177 -0.24 4.79 -20.95
C LYS A 177 0.47 5.11 -22.26
N GLY A 178 1.65 4.53 -22.50
CA GLY A 178 2.39 4.69 -23.75
C GLY A 178 3.05 6.06 -23.91
N GLN A 179 3.42 6.73 -22.81
CA GLN A 179 4.26 7.92 -22.88
C GLN A 179 5.62 7.57 -23.52
N ASP A 180 6.16 8.48 -24.33
CA ASP A 180 7.47 8.31 -24.95
C ASP A 180 8.58 8.14 -23.89
N ASP A 181 9.40 7.09 -24.05
CA ASP A 181 10.55 6.75 -23.22
C ASP A 181 11.52 7.92 -23.02
N SER A 182 11.63 8.82 -24.01
CA SER A 182 12.50 9.99 -23.96
C SER A 182 12.11 11.01 -22.88
N LEU A 183 10.82 10.98 -22.47
CA LEU A 183 10.26 11.88 -21.47
C LEU A 183 10.36 11.32 -20.05
N LEU A 184 10.90 10.11 -19.87
CA LEU A 184 11.09 9.53 -18.54
C LEU A 184 12.19 10.25 -17.77
N PRO A 185 12.02 10.48 -16.45
CA PRO A 185 13.04 11.14 -15.65
C PRO A 185 14.36 10.36 -15.60
N GLN A 186 15.50 11.05 -15.52
CA GLN A 186 16.82 10.41 -15.36
C GLN A 186 16.91 9.48 -14.13
N HIS A 187 16.10 9.75 -13.10
CA HIS A 187 16.08 8.96 -11.86
C HIS A 187 15.15 7.74 -11.94
N TYR A 188 14.44 7.51 -13.05
CA TYR A 188 13.57 6.35 -13.26
C TYR A 188 14.31 5.01 -13.00
N CYS A 189 15.59 4.93 -13.40
CA CYS A 189 16.41 3.73 -13.22
C CYS A 189 16.76 3.38 -11.77
N LYS A 190 16.53 4.31 -10.82
CA LYS A 190 16.75 4.08 -9.38
C LYS A 190 15.56 3.42 -8.70
N GLY A 191 14.37 3.49 -9.29
CA GLY A 191 13.15 2.90 -8.77
C GLY A 191 12.87 1.49 -9.33
N ILE A 192 11.66 1.01 -9.05
CA ILE A 192 11.08 -0.17 -9.68
C ILE A 192 10.78 0.19 -11.14
N MET A 193 11.39 -0.54 -12.07
CA MET A 193 11.26 -0.31 -13.50
C MET A 193 10.23 -1.25 -14.11
N HIS A 194 9.55 -0.77 -15.16
CA HIS A 194 8.64 -1.57 -15.97
C HIS A 194 9.39 -2.70 -16.68
N MET A 195 8.74 -3.86 -16.86
CA MET A 195 9.34 -5.05 -17.49
C MET A 195 9.97 -4.75 -18.87
N LYS A 196 9.35 -3.86 -19.66
CA LYS A 196 9.83 -3.38 -20.98
C LYS A 196 11.21 -2.70 -20.90
N HIS A 197 11.52 -2.06 -19.78
CA HIS A 197 12.71 -1.22 -19.61
C HIS A 197 13.82 -1.91 -18.81
N LEU A 198 13.45 -2.83 -17.92
CA LEU A 198 14.36 -3.45 -16.96
C LEU A 198 15.63 -4.01 -17.62
N ILE A 199 15.50 -4.84 -18.66
CA ILE A 199 16.64 -5.45 -19.35
C ILE A 199 17.51 -4.40 -20.03
N ARG A 200 16.90 -3.45 -20.75
CA ARG A 200 17.60 -2.38 -21.48
C ARG A 200 18.44 -1.51 -20.53
N PHE A 201 17.86 -1.06 -19.42
CA PHE A 201 18.56 -0.23 -18.45
C PHE A 201 19.65 -1.01 -17.71
N ARG A 202 19.42 -2.28 -17.35
CA ARG A 202 20.45 -3.13 -16.73
C ARG A 202 21.62 -3.37 -17.69
N MET A 203 21.36 -3.58 -18.98
CA MET A 203 22.41 -3.64 -20.00
C MET A 203 23.20 -2.33 -20.09
N SER A 204 22.53 -1.19 -20.14
CA SER A 204 23.18 0.12 -20.21
C SER A 204 24.04 0.40 -18.98
N LYS A 205 23.55 0.07 -17.77
CA LYS A 205 24.33 0.16 -16.53
C LYS A 205 25.59 -0.71 -16.57
N ALA A 206 25.47 -1.95 -17.05
CA ALA A 206 26.63 -2.84 -17.19
C ALA A 206 27.67 -2.27 -18.18
N GLN A 207 27.22 -1.72 -19.30
CA GLN A 207 28.09 -1.04 -20.27
C GLN A 207 28.78 0.20 -19.66
N GLU A 208 28.06 1.03 -18.92
CA GLU A 208 28.63 2.20 -18.23
C GLU A 208 29.73 1.79 -17.24
N LEU A 209 29.48 0.78 -16.40
CA LEU A 209 30.45 0.26 -15.44
C LEU A 209 31.76 -0.21 -16.13
N THR A 210 31.67 -0.76 -17.33
CA THR A 210 32.84 -1.18 -18.13
C THR A 210 33.56 -0.04 -18.85
N THR A 211 32.87 1.05 -19.20
CA THR A 211 33.39 2.11 -20.08
C THR A 211 33.92 3.33 -19.35
N VAL A 212 33.50 3.58 -18.10
CA VAL A 212 33.97 4.73 -17.32
C VAL A 212 35.47 4.61 -17.05
N LYS A 213 36.26 5.29 -17.90
CA LYS A 213 37.70 5.52 -17.77
C LYS A 213 37.93 6.56 -16.68
N MET A 214 38.89 6.30 -15.79
CA MET A 214 39.23 7.22 -14.71
C MET A 214 39.59 8.62 -15.27
N SER A 215 39.05 9.66 -14.66
CA SER A 215 39.75 10.95 -14.64
C SER A 215 40.98 10.79 -13.74
N LYS A 216 42.11 11.41 -14.10
CA LYS A 216 43.37 11.35 -13.32
C LYS A 216 43.24 11.92 -11.88
N TYR A 217 42.13 12.57 -11.55
CA TYR A 217 41.81 12.97 -10.19
C TYR A 217 40.97 11.88 -9.52
N GLY A 218 41.55 11.26 -8.49
CA GLY A 218 40.96 10.15 -7.76
C GLY A 218 39.54 10.47 -7.29
N GLY A 219 38.63 9.51 -7.52
CA GLY A 219 37.34 9.52 -6.85
C GLY A 219 37.57 9.57 -5.35
N GLY A 220 36.77 10.40 -4.66
CA GLY A 220 36.88 10.59 -3.21
C GLY A 220 36.86 9.27 -2.43
N ILE A 221 37.28 9.33 -1.17
CA ILE A 221 37.24 8.20 -0.22
C ILE A 221 35.85 7.54 -0.30
N GLY A 222 35.77 6.32 -0.85
CA GLY A 222 34.52 5.57 -1.04
C GLY A 222 34.08 5.32 -2.50
N ALA A 223 34.79 5.80 -3.53
CA ALA A 223 34.48 5.43 -4.92
C ALA A 223 34.88 3.97 -5.21
N PRO A 224 34.01 3.16 -5.84
CA PRO A 224 34.29 1.74 -6.07
C PRO A 224 35.51 1.56 -6.98
N SER A 225 36.34 0.58 -6.63
CA SER A 225 37.55 0.27 -7.38
C SER A 225 37.21 -0.16 -8.81
N LYS A 226 38.17 -0.05 -9.73
CA LYS A 226 37.97 -0.52 -11.11
C LYS A 226 37.57 -2.01 -11.13
N GLU A 227 38.15 -2.81 -10.25
CA GLU A 227 37.85 -4.23 -10.12
C GLU A 227 36.42 -4.47 -9.62
N GLU A 228 35.96 -3.73 -8.61
CA GLU A 228 34.58 -3.82 -8.10
C GLU A 228 33.54 -3.49 -9.16
N ARG A 229 33.76 -2.43 -9.96
CA ARG A 229 32.86 -2.06 -11.06
C ARG A 229 32.79 -3.12 -12.14
N LEU A 230 33.93 -3.71 -12.51
CA LEU A 230 33.97 -4.79 -13.50
C LEU A 230 33.31 -6.06 -12.98
N LYS A 231 33.45 -6.38 -11.68
CA LYS A 231 32.73 -7.48 -11.02
C LYS A 231 31.22 -7.26 -11.04
N GLU A 232 30.75 -6.07 -10.67
CA GLU A 232 29.32 -5.71 -10.73
C GLU A 232 28.79 -5.79 -12.17
N ALA A 233 29.54 -5.28 -13.16
CA ALA A 233 29.16 -5.37 -14.57
C ALA A 233 29.05 -6.83 -15.05
N ALA A 234 30.03 -7.66 -14.69
CA ALA A 234 30.03 -9.08 -15.04
C ALA A 234 28.81 -9.78 -14.45
N GLU A 235 28.50 -9.55 -13.17
CA GLU A 235 27.33 -10.15 -12.53
C GLU A 235 26.01 -9.75 -13.20
N ILE A 236 25.87 -8.49 -13.62
CA ILE A 236 24.70 -8.05 -14.39
C ILE A 236 24.62 -8.80 -15.72
N HIS A 237 25.73 -8.90 -16.48
CA HIS A 237 25.75 -9.64 -17.74
C HIS A 237 25.39 -11.11 -17.55
N LEU A 238 25.85 -11.75 -16.48
CA LEU A 238 25.51 -13.14 -16.15
C LEU A 238 24.00 -13.29 -15.89
N ARG A 239 23.41 -12.43 -15.05
CA ARG A 239 21.97 -12.45 -14.74
C ARG A 239 21.10 -12.20 -15.99
N LEU A 240 21.60 -11.45 -16.97
CA LEU A 240 20.93 -11.20 -18.25
C LEU A 240 21.15 -12.31 -19.28
N GLY A 241 21.89 -13.38 -18.94
CA GLY A 241 22.21 -14.46 -19.87
C GLY A 241 23.30 -14.15 -20.89
N GLN A 242 23.99 -13.01 -20.77
CA GLN A 242 25.10 -12.60 -21.65
C GLN A 242 26.43 -13.25 -21.20
N ILE A 243 26.46 -14.58 -21.24
CA ILE A 243 27.55 -15.40 -20.69
C ILE A 243 28.90 -15.08 -21.34
N GLN A 244 28.95 -14.84 -22.66
CA GLN A 244 30.20 -14.51 -23.34
C GLN A 244 30.83 -13.24 -22.76
N ARG A 245 30.03 -12.20 -22.51
CA ARG A 245 30.53 -10.92 -21.98
C ARG A 245 30.98 -11.07 -20.53
N TYR A 246 30.27 -11.88 -19.74
CA TYR A 246 30.69 -12.26 -18.39
C TYR A 246 32.07 -12.95 -18.39
N CYS A 247 32.28 -13.95 -19.25
CA CYS A 247 33.56 -14.66 -19.34
C CYS A 247 34.71 -13.71 -19.72
N GLU A 248 34.48 -12.79 -20.66
CA GLU A 248 35.47 -11.78 -21.05
C GLU A 248 35.86 -10.87 -19.87
N LEU A 249 34.88 -10.39 -19.11
CA LEU A 249 35.13 -9.53 -17.95
C LEU A 249 35.82 -10.28 -16.80
N MET A 250 35.45 -11.55 -16.55
CA MET A 250 36.11 -12.38 -15.54
C MET A 250 37.57 -12.69 -15.90
N VAL A 251 37.87 -12.83 -17.20
CA VAL A 251 39.24 -12.96 -17.70
C VAL A 251 40.05 -11.68 -17.48
N GLU A 252 39.46 -10.50 -17.71
CA GLU A 252 40.09 -9.21 -17.40
C GLU A 252 40.38 -9.02 -15.91
N LEU A 253 39.58 -9.65 -15.05
CA LEU A 253 39.77 -9.67 -13.59
C LEU A 253 40.75 -10.76 -13.11
N GLY A 254 41.25 -11.63 -13.99
CA GLY A 254 42.11 -12.76 -13.64
C GLY A 254 41.39 -13.97 -13.03
N GLU A 255 40.06 -13.97 -13.01
CA GLU A 255 39.19 -14.97 -12.38
C GLU A 255 38.84 -16.08 -13.38
N TRP A 256 39.86 -16.80 -13.85
CA TRP A 256 39.75 -17.78 -14.95
C TRP A 256 38.84 -18.96 -14.62
N ASP A 257 38.85 -19.46 -13.39
CA ASP A 257 38.05 -20.62 -12.99
C ASP A 257 36.54 -20.31 -13.09
N LYS A 258 36.13 -19.10 -12.69
CA LYS A 258 34.74 -18.62 -12.82
C LYS A 258 34.34 -18.41 -14.27
N ALA A 259 35.25 -17.97 -15.13
CA ALA A 259 34.97 -17.80 -16.55
C ALA A 259 34.79 -19.16 -17.25
N LEU A 260 35.65 -20.13 -16.93
CA LEU A 260 35.68 -21.44 -17.57
C LEU A 260 34.55 -22.37 -17.12
N SER A 261 34.04 -22.22 -15.91
CA SER A 261 32.88 -22.99 -15.43
C SER A 261 31.59 -22.66 -16.19
N VAL A 262 31.40 -21.40 -16.60
CA VAL A 262 30.17 -20.95 -17.30
C VAL A 262 30.34 -20.94 -18.83
N ALA A 263 31.58 -20.93 -19.35
CA ALA A 263 31.85 -20.89 -20.79
C ALA A 263 31.19 -21.99 -21.65
N PRO A 264 30.93 -23.23 -21.17
CA PRO A 264 30.15 -24.21 -21.91
C PRO A 264 28.73 -23.74 -22.24
N GLY A 265 28.16 -22.84 -21.42
CA GLY A 265 26.85 -22.22 -21.64
C GLY A 265 26.81 -21.28 -22.86
N VAL A 266 27.96 -20.80 -23.35
CA VAL A 266 28.05 -20.11 -24.65
C VAL A 266 28.13 -21.12 -25.78
N SER A 267 29.14 -21.99 -25.72
CA SER A 267 29.29 -23.18 -26.58
C SER A 267 30.57 -23.94 -26.18
N MET A 268 30.61 -25.24 -26.45
CA MET A 268 31.83 -26.04 -26.30
C MET A 268 33.01 -25.55 -27.17
N LYS A 269 32.72 -24.88 -28.30
CA LYS A 269 33.75 -24.25 -29.14
C LYS A 269 34.36 -23.03 -28.46
N TYR A 270 33.55 -22.19 -27.82
CA TYR A 270 34.02 -21.03 -27.07
C TYR A 270 34.81 -21.45 -25.83
N TRP A 271 34.29 -22.42 -25.06
CA TRP A 271 35.00 -22.99 -23.92
C TRP A 271 36.40 -23.49 -24.30
N ARG A 272 36.52 -24.24 -25.40
CA ARG A 272 37.84 -24.73 -25.88
C ARG A 272 38.80 -23.58 -26.21
N LYS A 273 38.32 -22.54 -26.90
CA LYS A 273 39.15 -21.35 -27.22
C LYS A 273 39.61 -20.65 -25.94
N LEU A 274 38.74 -20.55 -24.94
CA LEU A 274 39.04 -19.89 -23.67
C LEU A 274 40.03 -20.71 -22.83
N MET A 275 39.84 -22.02 -22.74
CA MET A 275 40.77 -22.96 -22.13
C MET A 275 42.16 -22.88 -22.78
N GLN A 276 42.20 -22.86 -24.11
CA GLN A 276 43.45 -22.75 -24.87
C GLN A 276 44.16 -21.41 -24.57
N ARG A 277 43.42 -20.30 -24.50
CA ARG A 277 43.97 -18.99 -24.13
C ARG A 277 44.57 -18.99 -22.72
N ARG A 278 43.92 -19.64 -21.75
CA ARG A 278 44.44 -19.78 -20.37
C ARG A 278 45.69 -20.66 -20.34
N ALA A 279 45.66 -21.79 -21.04
CA ALA A 279 46.82 -22.69 -21.15
C ALA A 279 48.03 -21.95 -21.76
N ASP A 280 47.83 -21.22 -22.86
CA ASP A 280 48.89 -20.45 -23.50
C ASP A 280 49.48 -19.36 -22.57
N GLN A 281 48.66 -18.72 -21.71
CA GLN A 281 49.14 -17.78 -20.69
C GLN A 281 49.94 -18.48 -19.58
N LEU A 282 49.45 -19.60 -19.04
CA LEU A 282 50.14 -20.36 -17.98
C LEU A 282 51.47 -20.96 -18.46
N ILE A 283 51.57 -21.31 -19.75
CA ILE A 283 52.83 -21.73 -20.39
C ILE A 283 53.85 -20.58 -20.37
N GLN A 284 53.42 -19.36 -20.68
CA GLN A 284 54.30 -18.18 -20.65
C GLN A 284 54.72 -17.79 -19.23
N GLU A 285 53.84 -17.99 -18.26
CA GLU A 285 54.11 -17.74 -16.84
C GLU A 285 54.93 -18.86 -16.18
N GLU A 286 55.23 -19.95 -16.91
CA GLU A 286 55.90 -21.12 -16.36
C GLU A 286 55.18 -21.65 -15.10
N ASN A 287 53.87 -21.88 -15.19
CA ASN A 287 53.09 -22.47 -14.10
C ASN A 287 52.64 -23.91 -14.41
N ASP A 288 52.79 -24.82 -13.45
CA ASP A 288 52.37 -26.23 -13.52
C ASP A 288 50.84 -26.40 -13.64
N ASP A 289 50.08 -25.36 -13.28
CA ASP A 289 48.63 -25.32 -13.42
C ASP A 289 48.15 -25.51 -14.86
N VAL A 290 49.02 -25.47 -15.89
CA VAL A 290 48.67 -25.73 -17.30
C VAL A 290 48.20 -27.17 -17.55
N ILE A 291 48.67 -28.14 -16.76
CA ILE A 291 48.52 -29.57 -17.05
C ILE A 291 47.04 -29.99 -17.20
N PRO A 292 46.12 -29.64 -16.26
CA PRO A 292 44.70 -29.97 -16.39
C PRO A 292 44.05 -29.35 -17.63
N TYR A 293 44.43 -28.13 -18.01
CA TYR A 293 43.85 -27.43 -19.16
C TYR A 293 44.23 -28.11 -20.48
N CYS A 294 45.50 -28.48 -20.66
CA CYS A 294 45.96 -29.16 -21.88
C CYS A 294 45.38 -30.57 -22.03
N ILE A 295 45.25 -31.31 -20.93
CA ILE A 295 44.61 -32.64 -20.92
C ILE A 295 43.13 -32.52 -21.30
N ALA A 296 42.39 -31.55 -20.72
CA ALA A 296 40.98 -31.34 -21.00
C ALA A 296 40.69 -30.88 -22.45
N ILE A 297 41.59 -30.13 -23.08
CA ILE A 297 41.50 -29.76 -24.51
C ILE A 297 41.89 -30.93 -25.42
N GLY A 298 42.71 -31.86 -24.93
CA GLY A 298 43.33 -32.93 -25.72
C GLY A 298 44.54 -32.47 -26.55
N ASP A 299 45.18 -31.35 -26.21
CA ASP A 299 46.36 -30.83 -26.93
C ASP A 299 47.66 -31.40 -26.34
N VAL A 300 47.87 -32.69 -26.59
CA VAL A 300 49.03 -33.45 -26.11
C VAL A 300 50.36 -32.87 -26.61
N LYS A 301 50.37 -32.35 -27.84
CA LYS A 301 51.60 -31.82 -28.47
C LYS A 301 52.15 -30.61 -27.71
N LYS A 302 51.27 -29.68 -27.33
CA LYS A 302 51.66 -28.52 -26.51
C LYS A 302 52.16 -28.94 -25.13
N LEU A 303 51.48 -29.90 -24.48
CA LEU A 303 51.88 -30.38 -23.16
C LEU A 303 53.26 -31.08 -23.16
N VAL A 304 53.54 -31.90 -24.18
CA VAL A 304 54.86 -32.53 -24.37
C VAL A 304 55.93 -31.47 -24.63
N SER A 305 55.62 -30.43 -25.43
CA SER A 305 56.56 -29.33 -25.67
C SER A 305 56.87 -28.52 -24.41
N PHE A 306 55.87 -28.31 -23.54
CA PHE A 306 56.02 -27.64 -22.25
C PHE A 306 56.97 -28.40 -21.32
N PHE A 307 56.74 -29.70 -21.10
CA PHE A 307 57.63 -30.53 -20.28
C PHE A 307 59.06 -30.65 -20.86
N THR A 308 59.18 -30.75 -22.19
CA THR A 308 60.48 -30.83 -22.86
C THR A 308 61.28 -29.54 -22.71
N SER A 309 60.63 -28.37 -22.82
CA SER A 309 61.28 -27.06 -22.65
C SER A 309 61.86 -26.83 -21.25
N ARG A 310 61.33 -27.55 -20.25
CA ARG A 310 61.76 -27.53 -18.84
C ARG A 310 62.77 -28.61 -18.45
N GLY A 311 63.18 -29.45 -19.40
CA GLY A 311 64.04 -30.61 -19.15
C GLY A 311 63.35 -31.76 -18.39
N GLN A 312 62.02 -31.72 -18.22
CA GLN A 312 61.22 -32.77 -17.58
C GLN A 312 60.89 -33.90 -18.58
N LEU A 313 61.93 -34.51 -19.16
CA LEU A 313 61.79 -35.49 -20.24
C LEU A 313 61.02 -36.76 -19.85
N LYS A 314 61.03 -37.13 -18.56
CA LYS A 314 60.28 -38.29 -18.04
C LYS A 314 58.78 -38.07 -18.08
N GLU A 315 58.32 -36.88 -17.69
CA GLU A 315 56.91 -36.48 -17.74
C GLU A 315 56.43 -36.31 -19.19
N ALA A 316 57.28 -35.72 -20.04
CA ALA A 316 57.03 -35.62 -21.48
C ALA A 316 56.82 -37.01 -22.13
N LEU A 317 57.66 -37.99 -21.78
CA LEU A 317 57.55 -39.37 -22.26
C LEU A 317 56.25 -40.04 -21.76
N LEU A 318 55.89 -39.84 -20.49
CA LEU A 318 54.68 -40.39 -19.89
C LEU A 318 53.41 -39.87 -20.59
N VAL A 319 53.31 -38.56 -20.80
CA VAL A 319 52.16 -37.94 -21.48
C VAL A 319 52.06 -38.38 -22.94
N ALA A 320 53.20 -38.48 -23.64
CA ALA A 320 53.24 -38.99 -25.01
C ALA A 320 52.80 -40.46 -25.10
N GLN A 321 53.24 -41.32 -24.16
CA GLN A 321 52.83 -42.71 -24.09
C GLN A 321 51.33 -42.86 -23.75
N ALA A 322 50.83 -42.09 -22.78
CA ALA A 322 49.42 -42.09 -22.40
C ALA A 322 48.50 -41.65 -23.57
N ALA A 323 48.96 -40.73 -24.42
CA ALA A 323 48.24 -40.36 -25.64
C ALA A 323 48.24 -41.47 -26.69
N CYS A 324 49.36 -42.19 -26.88
CA CYS A 324 49.44 -43.33 -27.78
C CYS A 324 48.50 -44.48 -27.37
N GLU A 325 48.28 -44.65 -26.06
CA GLU A 325 47.36 -45.64 -25.50
C GLU A 325 45.88 -45.23 -25.57
N GLY A 326 45.58 -44.00 -26.01
CA GLY A 326 44.22 -43.48 -26.13
C GLY A 326 43.61 -42.98 -24.83
N ASN A 327 44.38 -42.84 -23.75
CA ASN A 327 43.91 -42.35 -22.45
C ASN A 327 43.57 -40.84 -22.48
N ILE A 328 44.07 -40.11 -23.48
CA ILE A 328 43.77 -38.68 -23.74
C ILE A 328 42.95 -38.59 -25.04
N GLN A 329 41.69 -39.04 -24.98
CA GLN A 329 40.72 -38.92 -26.07
C GLN A 329 39.54 -38.05 -25.64
N MET A 330 39.07 -37.20 -26.56
CA MET A 330 37.93 -36.33 -26.34
C MET A 330 36.64 -37.06 -26.74
N SER A 331 35.64 -37.09 -25.86
CA SER A 331 34.31 -37.56 -26.22
C SER A 331 33.74 -36.68 -27.33
N SER A 332 33.59 -37.23 -28.52
CA SER A 332 32.75 -36.65 -29.55
C SER A 332 31.30 -36.78 -29.08
N PHE A 333 30.74 -35.72 -28.53
CA PHE A 333 29.28 -35.62 -28.41
C PHE A 333 28.71 -35.53 -29.83
N SER A 334 28.42 -36.70 -30.43
CA SER A 334 27.50 -36.79 -31.55
C SER A 334 26.15 -36.28 -31.07
N THR A 335 25.64 -35.27 -31.75
CA THR A 335 24.29 -34.75 -31.55
C THR A 335 23.28 -35.84 -31.92
N THR A 336 22.82 -36.61 -30.94
CA THR A 336 21.55 -37.33 -31.06
C THR A 336 20.43 -36.31 -30.87
N SER A 337 19.90 -35.84 -32.01
CA SER A 337 18.65 -35.10 -32.07
C SER A 337 17.50 -36.03 -31.62
N GLY A 338 17.13 -35.95 -30.35
CA GLY A 338 15.80 -36.37 -29.89
C GLY A 338 14.80 -35.23 -30.10
N PRO A 339 13.59 -35.47 -30.64
CA PRO A 339 12.62 -34.42 -30.83
C PRO A 339 11.94 -34.13 -29.49
N SER A 340 12.38 -33.14 -28.74
CA SER A 340 11.56 -32.52 -27.69
C SER A 340 10.72 -31.41 -28.31
N ASN A 341 9.76 -31.80 -29.15
CA ASN A 341 8.70 -30.90 -29.60
C ASN A 341 7.55 -30.93 -28.58
N SER A 342 7.71 -30.15 -27.51
CA SER A 342 6.60 -29.53 -26.78
C SER A 342 6.82 -28.01 -26.81
N GLY A 343 6.96 -27.46 -28.02
CA GLY A 343 7.26 -26.05 -28.27
C GLY A 343 6.08 -25.09 -28.05
N GLY A 344 5.24 -25.35 -27.05
CA GLY A 344 4.01 -24.57 -26.80
C GLY A 344 3.96 -23.79 -25.48
N ASN A 345 4.64 -24.22 -24.41
CA ASN A 345 4.32 -23.74 -23.05
C ASN A 345 5.42 -22.93 -22.33
N ASN A 346 6.68 -22.95 -22.77
CA ASN A 346 7.76 -22.39 -21.94
C ASN A 346 7.66 -20.87 -21.68
N THR A 347 7.14 -20.09 -22.63
CA THR A 347 7.04 -18.62 -22.46
C THR A 347 6.00 -18.24 -21.42
N ASP A 348 4.89 -18.98 -21.37
CA ASP A 348 3.82 -18.76 -20.40
C ASP A 348 4.29 -19.15 -18.98
N ASP A 349 5.06 -20.25 -18.86
CA ASP A 349 5.68 -20.66 -17.61
C ASP A 349 6.64 -19.58 -17.04
N TYR A 350 7.42 -18.91 -17.90
CA TYR A 350 8.32 -17.84 -17.46
C TYR A 350 7.59 -16.54 -17.10
N ASN A 351 6.50 -16.21 -17.81
CA ASN A 351 5.66 -15.07 -17.45
C ASN A 351 4.98 -15.30 -16.10
N GLU A 352 4.50 -16.51 -15.82
CA GLU A 352 3.96 -16.88 -14.52
C GLU A 352 5.00 -16.72 -13.40
N LEU A 353 6.25 -17.16 -13.64
CA LEU A 353 7.35 -16.96 -12.71
C LEU A 353 7.65 -15.47 -12.47
N LEU A 354 7.62 -14.64 -13.51
CA LEU A 354 7.80 -13.19 -13.38
C LEU A 354 6.72 -12.57 -12.48
N HIS A 355 5.46 -12.93 -12.72
CA HIS A 355 4.34 -12.46 -11.89
C HIS A 355 4.45 -12.96 -10.45
N LYS A 356 4.88 -14.21 -10.24
CA LYS A 356 5.10 -14.78 -8.90
C LYS A 356 6.18 -14.03 -8.12
N VAL A 357 7.36 -13.85 -8.71
CA VAL A 357 8.46 -13.11 -8.06
C VAL A 357 8.07 -11.66 -7.79
N SER A 358 7.35 -11.03 -8.73
CA SER A 358 6.82 -9.68 -8.53
C SER A 358 5.82 -9.60 -7.39
N LYS A 359 5.01 -10.66 -7.18
CA LYS A 359 4.06 -10.75 -6.08
C LYS A 359 4.77 -10.91 -4.74
N GLU A 360 5.75 -11.80 -4.65
CA GLU A 360 6.57 -11.99 -3.43
C GLU A 360 7.32 -10.70 -3.05
N LEU A 361 7.87 -9.99 -4.04
CA LEU A 361 8.52 -8.69 -3.81
C LEU A 361 7.52 -7.62 -3.35
N ALA A 362 6.32 -7.59 -3.94
CA ALA A 362 5.26 -6.67 -3.53
C ALA A 362 4.81 -6.94 -2.08
N GLU A 363 4.62 -8.22 -1.71
CA GLU A 363 4.27 -8.63 -0.36
C GLU A 363 5.34 -8.23 0.66
N TRP A 364 6.62 -8.35 0.31
CA TRP A 364 7.73 -7.90 1.15
C TRP A 364 7.66 -6.39 1.41
N TYR A 365 7.53 -5.56 0.38
CA TYR A 365 7.35 -4.11 0.55
C TYR A 365 6.08 -3.76 1.33
N PHE A 366 5.00 -4.50 1.10
CA PHE A 366 3.73 -4.24 1.76
C PHE A 366 3.80 -4.54 3.26
N GLN A 367 4.41 -5.66 3.65
CA GLN A 367 4.65 -6.02 5.05
C GLN A 367 5.60 -5.05 5.75
N ASP A 368 6.52 -4.42 5.01
CA ASP A 368 7.40 -3.37 5.53
C ASP A 368 6.68 -2.02 5.75
N GLY A 369 5.40 -1.89 5.34
CA GLY A 369 4.63 -0.66 5.42
C GLY A 369 4.83 0.29 4.23
N HIS A 370 5.29 -0.23 3.09
CA HIS A 370 5.52 0.52 1.85
C HIS A 370 4.52 0.13 0.75
N ALA A 371 3.24 0.43 0.99
CA ALA A 371 2.14 0.07 0.08
C ALA A 371 2.29 0.62 -1.35
N VAL A 372 2.80 1.85 -1.49
CA VAL A 372 3.00 2.48 -2.82
C VAL A 372 4.09 1.77 -3.62
N LEU A 373 5.17 1.30 -2.98
CA LEU A 373 6.21 0.51 -3.66
C LEU A 373 5.70 -0.89 -4.01
N ALA A 374 4.90 -1.50 -3.13
CA ALA A 374 4.22 -2.76 -3.44
C ALA A 374 3.30 -2.62 -4.67
N ALA A 375 2.58 -1.50 -4.80
CA ALA A 375 1.80 -1.20 -5.99
C ALA A 375 2.68 -1.00 -7.24
N CYS A 376 3.84 -0.35 -7.10
CA CYS A 376 4.82 -0.21 -8.19
C CYS A 376 5.31 -1.56 -8.72
N CYS A 377 5.53 -2.56 -7.84
CA CYS A 377 5.90 -3.92 -8.26
C CYS A 377 4.84 -4.53 -9.20
N HIS A 378 3.56 -4.43 -8.84
CA HIS A 378 2.48 -4.95 -9.68
C HIS A 378 2.30 -4.15 -10.99
N LEU A 379 2.43 -2.82 -10.96
CA LEU A 379 2.39 -2.01 -12.18
C LEU A 379 3.58 -2.29 -13.10
N ALA A 380 4.76 -2.63 -12.56
CA ALA A 380 5.91 -2.99 -13.37
C ALA A 380 5.67 -4.24 -14.24
N VAL A 381 4.73 -5.09 -13.83
CA VAL A 381 4.26 -6.25 -14.57
C VAL A 381 2.85 -6.08 -15.16
N GLU A 382 2.36 -4.85 -15.30
CA GLU A 382 1.05 -4.49 -15.87
C GLU A 382 -0.17 -5.09 -15.12
N ASN A 383 -0.02 -5.53 -13.86
CA ASN A 383 -1.13 -5.99 -13.03
C ASN A 383 -1.78 -4.82 -12.28
N ILE A 384 -2.72 -4.16 -12.93
CA ILE A 384 -3.39 -2.95 -12.40
C ILE A 384 -4.31 -3.27 -11.21
N GLU A 385 -5.03 -4.39 -11.25
CA GLU A 385 -5.97 -4.78 -10.19
C GLU A 385 -5.26 -4.93 -8.84
N LEU A 386 -4.16 -5.68 -8.78
CA LEU A 386 -3.39 -5.88 -7.54
C LEU A 386 -2.63 -4.61 -7.12
N ALA A 387 -2.19 -3.78 -8.08
CA ALA A 387 -1.57 -2.50 -7.75
C ALA A 387 -2.55 -1.57 -7.03
N MET A 388 -3.75 -1.41 -7.58
CA MET A 388 -4.82 -0.63 -6.95
C MET A 388 -5.21 -1.22 -5.60
N ALA A 389 -5.24 -2.55 -5.50
CA ALA A 389 -5.54 -3.23 -4.26
C ALA A 389 -4.56 -2.90 -3.14
N ASN A 390 -3.26 -2.90 -3.43
CA ASN A 390 -2.24 -2.54 -2.44
C ASN A 390 -2.34 -1.06 -2.00
N LEU A 391 -2.68 -0.13 -2.90
CA LEU A 391 -2.90 1.26 -2.51
C LEU A 391 -4.07 1.40 -1.53
N ILE A 392 -5.19 0.71 -1.80
CA ILE A 392 -6.39 0.74 -0.94
C ILE A 392 -6.14 0.05 0.41
N ARG A 393 -5.41 -1.08 0.42
CA ARG A 393 -5.01 -1.77 1.65
C ARG A 393 -3.97 -0.99 2.45
N GLY A 394 -3.21 -0.11 1.80
CA GLY A 394 -2.28 0.82 2.46
C GLY A 394 -2.91 2.11 2.99
N ASN A 395 -4.23 2.30 2.82
CA ASN A 395 -4.94 3.55 3.08
C ASN A 395 -4.41 4.77 2.29
N GLU A 396 -3.85 4.55 1.09
CA GLU A 396 -3.41 5.62 0.18
C GLU A 396 -4.55 5.97 -0.80
N LEU A 397 -5.72 6.31 -0.26
CA LEU A 397 -6.99 6.43 -1.02
C LEU A 397 -6.94 7.55 -2.08
N GLU A 398 -6.40 8.71 -1.72
CA GLU A 398 -6.28 9.86 -2.62
C GLU A 398 -5.36 9.54 -3.81
N LEU A 399 -4.28 8.80 -3.57
CA LEU A 399 -3.37 8.34 -4.61
C LEU A 399 -3.99 7.24 -5.47
N ALA A 400 -4.71 6.29 -4.86
CA ALA A 400 -5.47 5.27 -5.56
C ALA A 400 -6.48 5.88 -6.53
N ILE A 401 -7.28 6.86 -6.08
CA ILE A 401 -8.27 7.55 -6.93
C ILE A 401 -7.56 8.33 -8.04
N SER A 402 -6.48 9.04 -7.73
CA SER A 402 -5.71 9.81 -8.70
C SER A 402 -5.18 8.93 -9.84
N VAL A 403 -4.55 7.81 -9.49
CA VAL A 403 -3.99 6.85 -10.46
C VAL A 403 -5.08 6.10 -11.19
N GLY A 404 -6.11 5.64 -10.48
CA GLY A 404 -7.25 4.92 -11.04
C GLY A 404 -8.01 5.74 -12.09
N THR A 405 -8.24 7.03 -11.82
CA THR A 405 -8.86 7.96 -12.78
C THR A 405 -8.05 8.09 -14.08
N VAL A 406 -6.72 8.05 -14.00
CA VAL A 406 -5.86 8.08 -15.18
C VAL A 406 -5.83 6.72 -15.88
N LEU A 407 -5.75 5.61 -15.14
CA LEU A 407 -5.73 4.26 -15.68
C LEU A 407 -7.04 3.90 -16.40
N GLY A 408 -8.19 4.43 -15.95
CA GLY A 408 -9.47 4.30 -16.64
C GLY A 408 -10.16 2.98 -16.34
N GLU A 409 -10.80 2.35 -17.34
CA GLU A 409 -11.65 1.16 -17.19
C GLU A 409 -10.96 0.00 -16.46
N SER A 410 -9.67 -0.23 -16.71
CA SER A 410 -8.89 -1.30 -16.07
C SER A 410 -8.78 -1.16 -14.55
N ALA A 411 -8.99 0.04 -14.01
CA ALA A 411 -8.94 0.34 -12.58
C ALA A 411 -10.30 0.77 -12.01
N ALA A 412 -11.37 0.79 -12.81
CA ALA A 412 -12.64 1.43 -12.46
C ALA A 412 -13.25 0.85 -11.18
N GLN A 413 -13.37 -0.48 -11.07
CA GLN A 413 -13.98 -1.13 -9.91
C GLN A 413 -13.25 -0.79 -8.59
N ALA A 414 -11.91 -0.86 -8.60
CA ALA A 414 -11.10 -0.50 -7.45
C ALA A 414 -11.16 1.02 -7.14
N THR A 415 -11.24 1.86 -8.18
CA THR A 415 -11.39 3.32 -8.04
C THR A 415 -12.73 3.67 -7.39
N HIS A 416 -13.82 3.02 -7.78
CA HIS A 416 -15.13 3.22 -7.16
C HIS A 416 -15.10 2.84 -5.68
N TYR A 417 -14.49 1.71 -5.35
CA TYR A 417 -14.34 1.30 -3.95
C TYR A 417 -13.48 2.29 -3.14
N ALA A 418 -12.39 2.80 -3.71
CA ALA A 418 -11.57 3.83 -3.08
C ALA A 418 -12.35 5.14 -2.86
N LEU A 419 -13.19 5.55 -3.82
CA LEU A 419 -14.09 6.71 -3.70
C LEU A 419 -15.10 6.52 -2.57
N GLU A 420 -15.67 5.33 -2.40
CA GLU A 420 -16.58 5.02 -1.28
C GLU A 420 -15.88 5.17 0.08
N LEU A 421 -14.66 4.65 0.22
CA LEU A 421 -13.88 4.76 1.45
C LEU A 421 -13.47 6.22 1.72
N LEU A 422 -13.06 6.97 0.69
CA LEU A 422 -12.72 8.38 0.83
C LEU A 422 -13.97 9.22 1.18
N ALA A 423 -15.13 8.92 0.60
CA ALA A 423 -16.38 9.57 0.97
C ALA A 423 -16.74 9.31 2.44
N ARG A 424 -16.49 8.10 2.96
CA ARG A 424 -16.66 7.81 4.40
C ARG A 424 -15.74 8.67 5.26
N LYS A 425 -14.47 8.85 4.88
CA LYS A 425 -13.56 9.80 5.54
C LYS A 425 -14.12 11.23 5.57
N CYS A 426 -14.90 11.61 4.56
CA CYS A 426 -15.54 12.92 4.44
C CYS A 426 -16.90 13.03 5.15
N MET A 427 -17.42 11.97 5.78
CA MET A 427 -18.66 12.02 6.57
C MET A 427 -18.45 12.70 7.92
N THR A 428 -17.87 13.90 7.90
CA THR A 428 -17.69 14.79 9.05
C THR A 428 -18.43 16.09 8.77
N ILE A 429 -18.96 16.76 9.80
CA ILE A 429 -19.90 17.90 9.69
C ILE A 429 -19.47 18.96 8.67
N THR A 430 -18.17 19.17 8.46
CA THR A 430 -17.60 20.21 7.59
C THR A 430 -17.30 19.77 6.16
N THR A 431 -17.36 18.47 5.83
CA THR A 431 -16.92 17.93 4.52
C THR A 431 -17.96 17.04 3.82
N TRP A 432 -19.21 17.02 4.30
CA TRP A 432 -20.31 16.24 3.72
C TRP A 432 -20.58 16.54 2.24
N ASP A 433 -20.53 17.82 1.85
CA ASP A 433 -20.71 18.22 0.46
C ASP A 433 -19.69 17.59 -0.48
N LEU A 434 -18.45 17.46 0.00
CA LEU A 434 -17.35 16.84 -0.75
C LEU A 434 -17.53 15.33 -0.85
N ALA A 435 -18.10 14.70 0.20
CA ALA A 435 -18.46 13.29 0.15
C ALA A 435 -19.48 13.00 -0.96
N ALA A 436 -20.50 13.87 -1.12
CA ALA A 436 -21.47 13.76 -2.19
C ALA A 436 -20.80 13.87 -3.57
N ASP A 437 -19.91 14.85 -3.76
CA ASP A 437 -19.20 15.04 -5.03
C ASP A 437 -18.36 13.81 -5.42
N LEU A 438 -17.65 13.21 -4.45
CA LEU A 438 -16.86 12.01 -4.66
C LEU A 438 -17.74 10.83 -5.09
N LEU A 439 -18.90 10.64 -4.45
CA LEU A 439 -19.83 9.56 -4.81
C LEU A 439 -20.50 9.81 -6.17
N MET A 440 -20.71 11.07 -6.55
CA MET A 440 -21.22 11.43 -7.87
C MET A 440 -20.26 11.07 -9.00
N MET A 441 -18.97 10.84 -8.71
CA MET A 441 -18.00 10.32 -9.69
C MET A 441 -18.16 8.82 -9.98
N ILE A 442 -18.88 8.07 -9.15
CA ILE A 442 -19.10 6.63 -9.31
C ILE A 442 -20.29 6.39 -10.26
N PRO A 443 -20.19 5.49 -11.25
CA PRO A 443 -21.35 5.04 -12.03
C PRO A 443 -22.27 4.16 -11.17
N ASP A 444 -23.59 4.34 -11.29
CA ASP A 444 -24.61 3.67 -10.46
C ASP A 444 -24.45 3.92 -8.94
N ASN A 445 -24.37 5.20 -8.58
CA ASN A 445 -24.11 5.67 -7.21
C ASN A 445 -25.34 5.76 -6.30
N LYS A 446 -26.55 5.39 -6.78
CA LYS A 446 -27.81 5.63 -6.07
C LYS A 446 -27.79 5.10 -4.64
N LEU A 447 -27.29 3.87 -4.44
CA LEU A 447 -27.22 3.25 -3.12
C LEU A 447 -26.23 3.97 -2.19
N GLN A 448 -25.11 4.44 -2.72
CA GLN A 448 -24.09 5.14 -1.91
C GLN A 448 -24.55 6.54 -1.52
N LEU A 449 -25.25 7.25 -2.42
CA LEU A 449 -25.87 8.54 -2.13
C LEU A 449 -26.99 8.40 -1.08
N VAL A 450 -27.77 7.32 -1.12
CA VAL A 450 -28.77 7.03 -0.07
C VAL A 450 -28.07 6.85 1.28
N LYS A 451 -27.01 6.04 1.34
CA LYS A 451 -26.25 5.81 2.58
C LYS A 451 -25.68 7.12 3.13
N LEU A 452 -25.18 7.99 2.26
CA LEU A 452 -24.75 9.34 2.63
C LEU A 452 -25.92 10.10 3.27
N CYS A 453 -26.99 10.36 2.52
CA CYS A 453 -28.11 11.17 2.99
C CYS A 453 -28.77 10.61 4.27
N ALA A 454 -28.89 9.28 4.39
CA ALA A 454 -29.45 8.62 5.57
C ALA A 454 -28.68 8.96 6.85
N PHE A 455 -27.34 9.00 6.78
CA PHE A 455 -26.48 9.20 7.94
C PHE A 455 -26.19 10.67 8.26
N TYR A 456 -26.65 11.60 7.42
CA TYR A 456 -26.43 13.04 7.63
C TYR A 456 -27.14 13.54 8.89
N PRO A 457 -26.42 14.15 9.87
CA PRO A 457 -26.99 14.56 11.16
C PRO A 457 -27.65 15.96 11.12
N GLY A 458 -28.12 16.43 9.96
CA GLY A 458 -28.69 17.77 9.79
C GLY A 458 -30.17 17.90 10.14
N CYS A 459 -30.68 19.13 10.11
CA CYS A 459 -32.11 19.40 10.19
C CYS A 459 -32.84 18.99 8.89
N VAL A 460 -34.17 18.89 8.92
CA VAL A 460 -34.95 18.43 7.75
C VAL A 460 -34.72 19.31 6.51
N ALA A 461 -34.55 20.62 6.69
CA ALA A 461 -34.24 21.53 5.59
C ALA A 461 -32.87 21.21 4.96
N GLU A 462 -31.82 21.08 5.76
CA GLU A 462 -30.47 20.73 5.28
C GLU A 462 -30.44 19.33 4.64
N ILE A 463 -31.23 18.39 5.16
CA ILE A 463 -31.38 17.05 4.57
C ILE A 463 -32.06 17.15 3.20
N ASN A 464 -33.13 17.93 3.07
CA ASN A 464 -33.80 18.13 1.79
C ASN A 464 -32.90 18.83 0.76
N ASP A 465 -32.09 19.81 1.18
CA ASP A 465 -31.09 20.44 0.30
C ASP A 465 -30.07 19.41 -0.21
N LEU A 466 -29.62 18.50 0.66
CA LEU A 466 -28.72 17.41 0.28
C LEU A 466 -29.42 16.37 -0.62
N HIS A 467 -30.69 16.07 -0.38
CA HIS A 467 -31.49 15.19 -1.24
C HIS A 467 -31.63 15.79 -2.63
N GLU A 468 -31.92 17.09 -2.75
CA GLU A 468 -32.01 17.81 -4.03
C GLU A 468 -30.69 17.70 -4.79
N LYS A 469 -29.55 17.96 -4.13
CA LYS A 469 -28.22 17.80 -4.73
C LYS A 469 -27.94 16.37 -5.20
N CYS A 470 -28.42 15.37 -4.45
CA CYS A 470 -28.26 13.95 -4.78
C CYS A 470 -29.34 13.42 -5.76
N ASN A 471 -30.28 14.25 -6.22
CA ASN A 471 -31.46 13.84 -6.99
C ASN A 471 -32.31 12.75 -6.31
N LEU A 472 -32.52 12.89 -4.99
CA LEU A 472 -33.38 12.03 -4.17
C LEU A 472 -34.71 12.75 -3.83
N PRO A 473 -35.81 12.02 -3.59
CA PRO A 473 -37.08 12.61 -3.16
C PRO A 473 -36.95 13.31 -1.80
N ASP A 474 -37.86 14.23 -1.51
CA ASP A 474 -37.91 14.86 -0.19
C ASP A 474 -38.21 13.85 0.93
N VAL A 475 -37.91 14.25 2.17
CA VAL A 475 -38.01 13.38 3.34
C VAL A 475 -39.46 12.92 3.58
N GLU A 476 -40.47 13.76 3.32
CA GLU A 476 -41.89 13.41 3.47
C GLU A 476 -42.37 12.42 2.40
N GLU A 477 -41.94 12.59 1.15
CA GLU A 477 -42.22 11.70 0.04
C GLU A 477 -41.54 10.34 0.26
N CYS A 478 -40.30 10.33 0.76
CA CYS A 478 -39.62 9.09 1.15
C CYS A 478 -40.43 8.30 2.18
N MET A 479 -41.05 8.98 3.16
CA MET A 479 -41.91 8.33 4.15
C MET A 479 -43.12 7.64 3.49
N ARG A 480 -43.83 8.35 2.60
CA ARG A 480 -44.99 7.83 1.88
C ARG A 480 -44.63 6.66 0.95
N LEU A 481 -43.49 6.76 0.27
CA LEU A 481 -42.96 5.70 -0.59
C LEU A 481 -42.61 4.45 0.24
N ALA A 482 -41.96 4.62 1.40
CA ALA A 482 -41.64 3.51 2.28
C ALA A 482 -42.88 2.73 2.74
N GLU A 483 -43.95 3.44 3.15
CA GLU A 483 -45.20 2.81 3.57
C GLU A 483 -45.90 2.06 2.43
N THR A 484 -45.85 2.61 1.22
CA THR A 484 -46.46 1.98 0.02
C THR A 484 -45.70 0.71 -0.36
N ILE A 485 -44.37 0.80 -0.44
CA ILE A 485 -43.51 -0.33 -0.83
C ILE A 485 -43.51 -1.42 0.24
N GLN A 486 -43.65 -1.06 1.51
CA GLN A 486 -43.82 -2.02 2.59
C GLN A 486 -45.07 -2.88 2.39
N ALA A 487 -46.16 -2.30 1.88
CA ALA A 487 -47.37 -3.06 1.54
C ALA A 487 -47.16 -4.00 0.34
N ASP A 488 -46.26 -3.64 -0.58
CA ASP A 488 -45.90 -4.44 -1.75
C ASP A 488 -44.91 -5.58 -1.44
N GLY A 489 -44.23 -5.52 -0.29
CA GLY A 489 -43.38 -6.60 0.23
C GLY A 489 -41.90 -6.54 -0.15
N ASP A 490 -41.42 -5.46 -0.79
CA ASP A 490 -39.99 -5.27 -1.06
C ASP A 490 -39.27 -4.69 0.17
N ILE A 491 -38.64 -5.56 0.96
CA ILE A 491 -37.99 -5.22 2.22
C ILE A 491 -36.78 -4.29 2.00
N PHE A 492 -36.01 -4.50 0.92
CA PHE A 492 -34.76 -3.76 0.71
C PHE A 492 -35.04 -2.30 0.37
N GLU A 493 -35.94 -2.05 -0.58
CA GLU A 493 -36.34 -0.68 -0.93
C GLU A 493 -37.14 -0.04 0.22
N THR A 494 -37.93 -0.80 0.99
CA THR A 494 -38.61 -0.31 2.19
C THR A 494 -37.62 0.26 3.21
N ILE A 495 -36.56 -0.49 3.54
CA ILE A 495 -35.51 -0.02 4.47
C ILE A 495 -34.85 1.24 3.93
N LYS A 496 -34.48 1.24 2.65
CA LYS A 496 -33.82 2.36 1.97
C LYS A 496 -34.63 3.67 2.09
N TYR A 497 -35.93 3.64 1.83
CA TYR A 497 -36.76 4.85 1.94
C TYR A 497 -37.06 5.24 3.39
N TYR A 498 -37.24 4.29 4.30
CA TYR A 498 -37.39 4.61 5.72
C TYR A 498 -36.14 5.32 6.28
N LEU A 499 -34.94 4.89 5.89
CA LEU A 499 -33.68 5.54 6.30
C LEU A 499 -33.58 7.00 5.86
N LEU A 500 -34.21 7.36 4.74
CA LEU A 500 -34.26 8.73 4.21
C LEU A 500 -35.43 9.56 4.77
N SER A 501 -36.33 8.94 5.53
CA SER A 501 -37.54 9.57 6.05
C SER A 501 -37.30 10.33 7.36
N THR A 502 -38.36 10.95 7.89
CA THR A 502 -38.35 11.61 9.21
C THR A 502 -38.13 10.65 10.38
N GLU A 503 -38.43 9.36 10.20
CA GLU A 503 -38.41 8.31 11.24
C GLU A 503 -37.57 7.09 10.80
N PRO A 504 -36.24 7.22 10.66
CA PRO A 504 -35.36 6.14 10.20
C PRO A 504 -35.37 4.91 11.12
N GLU A 505 -35.75 5.05 12.39
CA GLU A 505 -35.87 3.95 13.34
C GLU A 505 -36.89 2.88 12.95
N LYS A 506 -37.88 3.21 12.10
CA LYS A 506 -38.89 2.23 11.61
C LYS A 506 -38.28 1.15 10.73
N ALA A 507 -37.10 1.40 10.14
CA ALA A 507 -36.38 0.41 9.35
C ALA A 507 -35.82 -0.76 10.19
N LEU A 508 -35.47 -0.51 11.46
CA LEU A 508 -34.83 -1.48 12.36
C LEU A 508 -35.63 -2.78 12.51
N PRO A 509 -36.89 -2.75 13.01
CA PRO A 509 -37.65 -3.98 13.24
C PRO A 509 -37.85 -4.79 11.95
N ILE A 510 -38.09 -4.12 10.83
CA ILE A 510 -38.34 -4.76 9.53
C ILE A 510 -37.07 -5.50 9.05
N GLY A 511 -35.94 -4.78 9.02
CA GLY A 511 -34.70 -5.35 8.50
C GLY A 511 -34.08 -6.38 9.43
N ILE A 512 -34.12 -6.17 10.76
CA ILE A 512 -33.60 -7.14 11.73
C ILE A 512 -34.42 -8.43 11.68
N GLN A 513 -35.75 -8.35 11.60
CA GLN A 513 -36.60 -9.53 11.51
C GLN A 513 -36.27 -10.36 10.26
N TYR A 514 -36.15 -9.71 9.10
CA TYR A 514 -35.75 -10.39 7.87
C TYR A 514 -34.39 -11.09 7.99
N VAL A 515 -33.39 -10.42 8.55
CA VAL A 515 -32.05 -11.01 8.76
C VAL A 515 -32.13 -12.22 9.70
N LYS A 516 -32.90 -12.15 10.78
CA LYS A 516 -33.11 -13.29 11.69
C LYS A 516 -33.72 -14.48 10.96
N GLU A 517 -34.72 -14.25 10.12
CA GLU A 517 -35.36 -15.29 9.31
C GLU A 517 -34.39 -15.95 8.33
N GLN A 518 -33.54 -15.16 7.67
CA GLN A 518 -32.49 -15.69 6.79
C GLN A 518 -31.46 -16.53 7.55
N LEU A 519 -31.01 -16.08 8.72
CA LEU A 519 -30.03 -16.79 9.55
C LEU A 519 -30.57 -18.13 10.09
N CYS A 520 -31.88 -18.26 10.25
CA CYS A 520 -32.53 -19.53 10.61
C CYS A 520 -32.59 -20.54 9.45
N GLY A 521 -32.41 -20.10 8.21
CA GLY A 521 -32.36 -20.97 7.03
C GLY A 521 -31.08 -21.81 6.97
N SER A 522 -31.11 -22.95 6.26
CA SER A 522 -29.94 -23.82 6.11
C SER A 522 -28.91 -23.29 5.09
N ASP A 523 -29.36 -22.53 4.09
CA ASP A 523 -28.61 -22.23 2.87
C ASP A 523 -28.26 -20.74 2.72
N TRP A 524 -28.27 -19.99 3.83
CA TRP A 524 -27.95 -18.56 3.79
C TRP A 524 -26.46 -18.32 3.50
N THR A 525 -26.18 -17.18 2.88
CA THR A 525 -24.81 -16.78 2.53
C THR A 525 -24.54 -15.36 3.00
N LEU A 526 -23.27 -15.01 3.18
CA LEU A 526 -22.91 -13.68 3.70
C LEU A 526 -23.46 -12.54 2.83
N ASP A 527 -23.49 -12.74 1.51
CA ASP A 527 -23.97 -11.74 0.55
C ASP A 527 -25.50 -11.60 0.51
N SER A 528 -26.26 -12.55 1.07
CA SER A 528 -27.71 -12.40 1.23
C SER A 528 -28.10 -11.55 2.43
N VAL A 529 -27.22 -11.44 3.44
CA VAL A 529 -27.51 -10.74 4.71
C VAL A 529 -26.79 -9.39 4.81
N CYS A 530 -25.53 -9.32 4.38
CA CYS A 530 -24.69 -8.12 4.51
C CYS A 530 -25.29 -6.83 3.92
N PRO A 531 -25.96 -6.83 2.74
CA PRO A 531 -26.54 -5.61 2.19
C PRO A 531 -27.58 -4.95 3.11
N TYR A 532 -28.39 -5.75 3.80
CA TYR A 532 -29.41 -5.28 4.73
C TYR A 532 -28.79 -4.71 6.01
N LEU A 533 -27.81 -5.42 6.59
CA LEU A 533 -27.10 -4.95 7.78
C LEU A 533 -26.25 -3.71 7.50
N ASP A 534 -25.63 -3.62 6.32
CA ASP A 534 -24.89 -2.43 5.90
C ASP A 534 -25.81 -1.22 5.81
N LEU A 535 -26.98 -1.34 5.17
CA LEU A 535 -27.98 -0.26 5.15
C LEU A 535 -28.45 0.16 6.54
N LEU A 536 -28.84 -0.80 7.40
CA LEU A 536 -29.27 -0.51 8.77
C LEU A 536 -28.16 0.17 9.60
N SER A 537 -26.89 -0.04 9.26
CA SER A 537 -25.78 0.62 9.93
C SER A 537 -25.65 2.13 9.64
N TYR A 538 -26.36 2.64 8.62
CA TYR A 538 -26.40 4.07 8.28
C TYR A 538 -27.54 4.83 9.00
N ILE A 539 -28.21 4.21 9.97
CA ILE A 539 -29.11 4.94 10.87
C ILE A 539 -28.30 5.96 11.68
N ARG A 540 -28.81 7.19 11.75
CA ARG A 540 -28.20 8.29 12.50
C ARG A 540 -27.94 7.89 13.94
N THR A 541 -26.72 8.11 14.41
CA THR A 541 -26.27 7.67 15.74
C THR A 541 -27.16 8.23 16.86
N GLU A 542 -27.59 9.49 16.76
CA GLU A 542 -28.50 10.13 17.71
C GLU A 542 -29.85 9.44 17.84
N ARG A 543 -30.37 8.84 16.75
CA ARG A 543 -31.62 8.10 16.72
C ARG A 543 -31.43 6.68 17.24
N LEU A 544 -30.33 6.04 16.84
CA LEU A 544 -29.99 4.68 17.28
C LEU A 544 -29.75 4.60 18.79
N VAL A 545 -29.21 5.66 19.41
CA VAL A 545 -28.90 5.70 20.85
C VAL A 545 -30.13 5.96 21.73
N LEU A 546 -31.29 6.31 21.15
CA LEU A 546 -32.53 6.51 21.89
C LEU A 546 -32.93 5.24 22.66
N HIS A 547 -33.46 5.42 23.88
CA HIS A 547 -33.90 4.30 24.74
C HIS A 547 -34.93 3.38 24.06
N LYS A 548 -35.80 3.93 23.20
CA LYS A 548 -36.81 3.13 22.49
C LYS A 548 -36.21 2.12 21.51
N CYS A 549 -34.99 2.39 21.02
CA CYS A 549 -34.30 1.55 20.05
C CYS A 549 -33.27 0.64 20.73
N SER A 550 -33.20 0.57 22.06
CA SER A 550 -32.11 -0.13 22.76
C SER A 550 -32.05 -1.62 22.43
N GLU A 551 -33.20 -2.29 22.34
CA GLU A 551 -33.29 -3.71 22.01
C GLU A 551 -32.79 -3.95 20.57
N PHE A 552 -33.40 -3.28 19.59
CA PHE A 552 -33.01 -3.39 18.19
C PHE A 552 -31.56 -2.98 17.93
N ARG A 553 -31.05 -1.94 18.61
CA ARG A 553 -29.63 -1.56 18.55
C ARG A 553 -28.74 -2.69 19.03
N ASN A 554 -29.10 -3.35 20.14
CA ASN A 554 -28.32 -4.44 20.68
C ASN A 554 -28.29 -5.63 19.73
N GLU A 555 -29.42 -5.97 19.12
CA GLU A 555 -29.52 -7.01 18.11
C GLU A 555 -28.71 -6.67 16.85
N LEU A 556 -28.82 -5.44 16.34
CA LEU A 556 -28.05 -4.97 15.20
C LEU A 556 -26.54 -5.08 15.46
N LEU A 557 -26.06 -4.65 16.63
CA LEU A 557 -24.64 -4.73 16.99
C LEU A 557 -24.12 -6.18 17.01
N ILE A 558 -24.93 -7.12 17.50
CA ILE A 558 -24.57 -8.54 17.55
C ILE A 558 -24.56 -9.15 16.13
N LEU A 559 -25.56 -8.84 15.32
CA LEU A 559 -25.65 -9.32 13.93
C LEU A 559 -24.50 -8.76 13.07
N CYS A 560 -24.18 -7.47 13.21
CA CYS A 560 -23.02 -6.85 12.55
C CYS A 560 -21.69 -7.39 13.08
N GLY A 561 -21.58 -7.68 14.38
CA GLY A 561 -20.38 -8.30 14.96
C GLY A 561 -20.12 -9.70 14.37
N TYR A 562 -21.16 -10.54 14.29
CA TYR A 562 -21.05 -11.89 13.74
C TYR A 562 -20.76 -11.88 12.23
N THR A 563 -21.55 -11.14 11.44
CA THR A 563 -21.33 -11.03 9.98
C THR A 563 -20.00 -10.35 9.66
N GLY A 564 -19.58 -9.38 10.46
CA GLY A 564 -18.26 -8.78 10.39
C GLY A 564 -17.13 -9.77 10.66
N ALA A 565 -17.29 -10.72 11.59
CA ALA A 565 -16.32 -11.78 11.82
C ALA A 565 -16.17 -12.68 10.58
N LEU A 566 -17.28 -13.04 9.93
CA LEU A 566 -17.25 -13.83 8.68
C LEU A 566 -16.63 -13.06 7.52
N LEU A 567 -16.92 -11.75 7.39
CA LEU A 567 -16.28 -10.86 6.42
C LEU A 567 -14.77 -10.73 6.69
N ALA A 568 -14.36 -10.67 7.96
CA ALA A 568 -12.95 -10.64 8.34
C ALA A 568 -12.23 -11.95 7.95
N ILE A 569 -12.91 -13.10 8.06
CA ILE A 569 -12.38 -14.39 7.57
C ILE A 569 -12.25 -14.37 6.05
N ARG A 570 -13.27 -13.89 5.32
CA ARG A 570 -13.25 -13.73 3.85
C ARG A 570 -12.03 -12.92 3.39
N ARG A 571 -11.73 -11.82 4.09
CA ARG A 571 -10.62 -10.92 3.78
C ARG A 571 -9.29 -11.30 4.43
N GLN A 572 -9.22 -12.40 5.16
CA GLN A 572 -8.02 -12.86 5.89
C GLN A 572 -7.47 -11.83 6.90
N TYR A 573 -8.35 -11.08 7.57
CA TYR A 573 -8.01 -10.15 8.65
C TYR A 573 -7.79 -10.90 9.98
N ASN A 574 -6.74 -11.73 10.01
CA ASN A 574 -6.49 -12.68 11.08
C ASN A 574 -6.36 -12.06 12.49
N SER A 575 -5.94 -10.79 12.61
CA SER A 575 -5.77 -10.12 13.90
C SER A 575 -7.11 -9.80 14.57
N ILE A 576 -8.13 -9.44 13.79
CA ILE A 576 -9.43 -8.97 14.31
C ILE A 576 -10.50 -10.07 14.36
N VAL A 577 -10.33 -11.19 13.65
CA VAL A 577 -11.32 -12.30 13.66
C VAL A 577 -11.62 -12.77 15.09
N PRO A 578 -10.63 -13.11 15.95
CA PRO A 578 -10.91 -13.47 17.34
C PRO A 578 -11.61 -12.37 18.13
N ALA A 579 -11.22 -11.11 17.89
CA ALA A 579 -11.77 -9.97 18.61
C ALA A 579 -13.24 -9.70 18.25
N LEU A 580 -13.65 -9.96 16.99
CA LEU A 580 -15.05 -9.84 16.56
C LEU A 580 -15.95 -10.94 17.13
N TYR A 581 -15.45 -12.18 17.21
CA TYR A 581 -16.16 -13.27 17.89
C TYR A 581 -16.30 -13.01 19.39
N GLU A 582 -15.24 -12.49 20.03
CA GLU A 582 -15.28 -12.11 21.44
C GLU A 582 -16.23 -10.94 21.69
N TYR A 583 -16.17 -9.89 20.87
CA TYR A 583 -17.09 -8.76 20.88
C TYR A 583 -18.55 -9.24 20.83
N THR A 584 -18.88 -10.09 19.86
CA THR A 584 -20.23 -10.65 19.67
C THR A 584 -20.66 -11.47 20.90
N SER A 585 -19.75 -12.29 21.43
CA SER A 585 -20.01 -13.12 22.62
C SER A 585 -20.22 -12.29 23.88
N GLN A 586 -19.43 -11.22 24.08
CA GLN A 586 -19.58 -10.32 25.21
C GLN A 586 -20.90 -9.54 25.16
N LEU A 587 -21.33 -9.12 23.96
CA LEU A 587 -22.62 -8.48 23.76
C LEU A 587 -23.79 -9.43 24.07
N LEU A 588 -23.73 -10.69 23.61
CA LEU A 588 -24.72 -11.72 23.92
C LEU A 588 -24.81 -12.01 25.42
N LYS A 589 -23.70 -12.00 26.15
CA LYS A 589 -23.68 -12.25 27.60
C LYS A 589 -24.27 -11.10 28.43
N ARG A 590 -24.03 -9.86 28.00
CA ARG A 590 -24.37 -8.66 28.78
C ARG A 590 -25.78 -8.13 28.50
N ARG A 591 -26.43 -8.56 27.42
CA ARG A 591 -27.67 -7.97 26.92
C ARG A 591 -28.71 -9.05 26.70
N GLU A 592 -29.94 -8.78 27.15
CA GLU A 592 -31.09 -9.62 26.84
C GLU A 592 -31.55 -9.28 25.42
N VAL A 593 -31.38 -10.23 24.48
CA VAL A 593 -31.67 -10.06 23.05
C VAL A 593 -32.23 -11.34 22.44
N SER A 594 -33.01 -11.22 21.36
CA SER A 594 -33.67 -12.33 20.68
C SER A 594 -33.03 -12.64 19.31
N VAL A 595 -31.79 -13.12 19.30
CA VAL A 595 -31.05 -13.43 18.05
C VAL A 595 -30.84 -14.94 17.88
N PRO A 596 -30.83 -15.48 16.64
CA PRO A 596 -30.63 -16.91 16.35
C PRO A 596 -29.15 -17.31 16.44
N LEU A 597 -28.44 -16.86 17.47
CA LEU A 597 -27.02 -17.13 17.69
C LEU A 597 -26.78 -17.59 19.12
N LYS A 598 -25.92 -18.60 19.29
CA LYS A 598 -25.54 -19.15 20.59
C LYS A 598 -24.05 -18.97 20.85
N ILE A 599 -23.68 -18.74 22.10
CA ILE A 599 -22.28 -18.51 22.50
C ILE A 599 -21.44 -19.78 22.25
N GLU A 600 -22.03 -20.96 22.42
CA GLU A 600 -21.38 -22.25 22.17
C GLU A 600 -21.03 -22.39 20.68
N GLN A 601 -21.96 -22.05 19.79
CA GLN A 601 -21.74 -22.08 18.33
C GLN A 601 -20.60 -21.12 17.93
N LEU A 602 -20.59 -19.89 18.46
CA LEU A 602 -19.53 -18.90 18.19
C LEU A 602 -18.16 -19.41 18.63
N SER A 603 -18.10 -20.12 19.75
CA SER A 603 -16.85 -20.69 20.29
C SER A 603 -16.35 -21.85 19.42
N GLU A 604 -17.24 -22.76 19.02
CA GLU A 604 -16.93 -23.89 18.13
C GLU A 604 -16.45 -23.42 16.74
N GLU A 605 -17.12 -22.43 16.14
CA GLU A 605 -16.72 -21.85 14.85
C GLU A 605 -15.32 -21.20 14.93
N LEU A 606 -15.05 -20.45 16.00
CA LEU A 606 -13.76 -19.80 16.20
C LEU A 606 -12.62 -20.81 16.41
N GLU A 607 -12.86 -21.87 17.20
CA GLU A 607 -11.88 -22.94 17.40
C GLU A 607 -11.60 -23.73 16.12
N ALA A 608 -12.65 -24.06 15.36
CA ALA A 608 -12.52 -24.70 14.06
C ALA A 608 -11.71 -23.83 13.07
N TRP A 609 -12.00 -22.54 13.00
CA TRP A 609 -11.24 -21.59 12.18
C TRP A 609 -9.77 -21.51 12.59
N ARG A 610 -9.46 -21.42 13.89
CA ARG A 610 -8.07 -21.40 14.39
C ARG A 610 -7.32 -22.68 14.00
N ALA A 611 -7.93 -23.84 14.20
CA ALA A 611 -7.32 -25.13 13.92
C ALA A 611 -7.04 -25.36 12.42
N CYS A 612 -7.94 -24.91 11.54
CA CYS A 612 -7.78 -25.05 10.09
C CYS A 612 -6.84 -24.00 9.47
N THR A 613 -6.75 -22.79 10.04
CA THR A 613 -5.92 -21.70 9.50
C THR A 613 -4.44 -21.83 9.91
N GLN A 614 -4.15 -22.40 11.09
CA GLN A 614 -2.78 -22.59 11.59
C GLN A 614 -1.95 -23.60 10.77
N LEU A 615 -2.58 -24.47 9.97
CA LEU A 615 -1.89 -25.40 9.07
C LEU A 615 -1.12 -24.71 7.92
N ASN A 616 -1.46 -23.47 7.59
CA ASN A 616 -0.91 -22.74 6.44
C ASN A 616 0.25 -21.80 6.79
N LYS A 617 0.72 -21.74 8.05
CA LYS A 617 1.88 -20.94 8.43
C LYS A 617 3.19 -21.74 8.28
N PRO A 618 4.27 -21.16 7.74
CA PRO A 618 5.59 -21.77 7.82
C PRO A 618 5.99 -21.88 9.29
N THR A 619 6.39 -23.07 9.69
CA THR A 619 6.81 -23.51 11.03
C THR A 619 7.76 -22.55 11.74
N ASP A 620 7.38 -22.13 12.96
CA ASP A 620 8.34 -21.94 14.07
C ASP A 620 7.70 -21.85 15.48
N GLU A 621 6.37 -21.98 15.64
CA GLU A 621 5.75 -22.04 16.98
C GLU A 621 4.83 -23.26 17.16
N LEU A 622 5.30 -24.19 18.01
CA LEU A 622 4.63 -25.35 18.65
C LEU A 622 3.97 -26.42 17.73
N PRO A 623 4.04 -27.72 18.11
CA PRO A 623 3.41 -28.79 17.34
C PRO A 623 1.89 -28.70 17.47
N CYS A 624 1.22 -28.15 16.46
CA CYS A 624 -0.24 -28.08 16.43
C CYS A 624 -0.81 -29.49 16.15
N SER A 625 -1.71 -29.97 17.02
CA SER A 625 -2.48 -31.19 16.75
C SER A 625 -3.32 -31.00 15.49
N PRO A 626 -3.42 -32.00 14.59
CA PRO A 626 -4.24 -31.88 13.40
C PRO A 626 -5.71 -31.61 13.77
N PRO A 627 -6.45 -30.80 12.98
CA PRO A 627 -7.84 -30.48 13.27
C PRO A 627 -8.70 -31.74 13.27
N SER A 628 -9.59 -31.86 14.25
CA SER A 628 -10.52 -32.98 14.37
C SER A 628 -11.50 -33.03 13.20
N GLU A 629 -12.11 -34.18 12.95
CA GLU A 629 -13.12 -34.33 11.90
C GLU A 629 -14.35 -33.42 12.12
N SER A 630 -14.73 -33.20 13.39
CA SER A 630 -15.78 -32.25 13.76
C SER A 630 -15.39 -30.81 13.42
N GLN A 631 -14.16 -30.39 13.73
CA GLN A 631 -13.67 -29.05 13.39
C GLN A 631 -13.60 -28.82 11.88
N ARG A 632 -13.18 -29.81 11.10
CA ARG A 632 -13.18 -29.73 9.63
C ARG A 632 -14.59 -29.58 9.06
N THR A 633 -15.57 -30.27 9.66
CA THR A 633 -16.97 -30.19 9.24
C THR A 633 -17.57 -28.82 9.56
N VAL A 634 -17.27 -28.26 10.74
CA VAL A 634 -17.70 -26.89 11.08
C VAL A 634 -17.04 -25.87 10.15
N TYR A 635 -15.73 -26.03 9.88
CA TYR A 635 -15.00 -25.15 8.97
C TYR A 635 -15.51 -25.23 7.53
N SER A 636 -15.92 -26.40 7.03
CA SER A 636 -16.47 -26.52 5.68
C SER A 636 -17.83 -25.83 5.56
N VAL A 637 -18.68 -25.90 6.59
CA VAL A 637 -19.93 -25.14 6.65
C VAL A 637 -19.67 -23.64 6.68
N LEU A 638 -18.68 -23.19 7.48
CA LEU A 638 -18.27 -21.79 7.54
C LEU A 638 -17.73 -21.31 6.18
N ALA A 639 -16.87 -22.10 5.53
CA ALA A 639 -16.36 -21.81 4.20
C ALA A 639 -17.47 -21.78 3.13
N ALA A 640 -18.50 -22.63 3.23
CA ALA A 640 -19.63 -22.61 2.31
C ALA A 640 -20.47 -21.33 2.42
N ARG A 641 -20.59 -20.74 3.63
CA ARG A 641 -21.28 -19.45 3.84
C ARG A 641 -20.45 -18.27 3.33
N ILE A 642 -19.14 -18.39 3.36
CA ILE A 642 -18.18 -17.37 2.96
C ILE A 642 -17.87 -17.54 1.46
N GLN A 643 -18.58 -16.77 0.62
CA GLN A 643 -18.26 -16.70 -0.81
C GLN A 643 -16.94 -15.96 -1.07
N GLU A 644 -16.40 -16.07 -2.29
CA GLU A 644 -15.18 -15.39 -2.70
C GLU A 644 -15.32 -13.86 -2.65
N GLU A 645 -14.24 -13.15 -2.30
CA GLU A 645 -14.23 -11.69 -2.30
C GLU A 645 -14.36 -11.18 -3.76
N PRO A 646 -15.34 -10.30 -4.06
CA PRO A 646 -15.60 -9.86 -5.43
C PRO A 646 -14.47 -9.01 -6.01
N LEU A 647 -13.71 -8.34 -5.15
CA LEU A 647 -12.56 -7.52 -5.52
C LEU A 647 -11.26 -8.30 -5.34
N LYS A 648 -10.61 -8.63 -6.44
CA LYS A 648 -9.31 -9.32 -6.41
C LYS A 648 -8.25 -8.49 -5.69
N GLY A 649 -7.43 -9.15 -4.87
CA GLY A 649 -6.33 -8.52 -4.15
C GLY A 649 -6.70 -7.80 -2.85
N MET A 650 -8.00 -7.69 -2.50
CA MET A 650 -8.47 -7.16 -1.21
C MET A 650 -8.25 -8.10 -0.02
N VAL A 651 -7.69 -9.29 -0.28
CA VAL A 651 -7.44 -10.32 0.73
C VAL A 651 -6.05 -10.13 1.35
N GLY A 652 -5.98 -10.21 2.68
CA GLY A 652 -4.77 -10.07 3.49
C GLY A 652 -4.82 -8.81 4.37
N PRO A 653 -3.94 -8.71 5.39
CA PRO A 653 -3.96 -7.60 6.34
C PRO A 653 -3.74 -6.25 5.66
N ASP A 654 -4.27 -5.19 6.26
CA ASP A 654 -3.99 -3.81 5.85
C ASP A 654 -2.77 -3.28 6.62
N TYR A 655 -1.83 -2.65 5.91
CA TYR A 655 -0.62 -2.05 6.49
C TYR A 655 -0.47 -0.62 5.99
N VAL A 656 -0.66 0.34 6.89
CA VAL A 656 -0.46 1.77 6.58
C VAL A 656 1.01 2.14 6.59
N THR A 657 1.33 3.23 5.91
CA THR A 657 2.66 3.87 5.97
C THR A 657 3.04 4.16 7.43
N GLY A 658 4.16 3.59 7.87
CA GLY A 658 4.65 3.75 9.24
C GLY A 658 4.17 2.71 10.26
N SER A 659 3.45 1.66 9.83
CA SER A 659 3.02 0.54 10.70
C SER A 659 4.15 -0.10 11.51
N ASN A 660 5.36 -0.17 10.93
CA ASN A 660 6.54 -0.78 11.56
C ASN A 660 7.43 0.24 12.27
N LEU A 661 6.98 1.49 12.40
CA LEU A 661 7.71 2.47 13.21
C LEU A 661 7.72 2.00 14.67
N PRO A 662 8.84 2.22 15.40
CA PRO A 662 8.92 1.86 16.81
C PRO A 662 7.77 2.50 17.58
N SER A 663 7.31 1.79 18.61
CA SER A 663 6.24 2.29 19.49
C SER A 663 6.58 3.68 20.02
N HIS A 664 5.57 4.55 20.07
CA HIS A 664 5.64 5.89 20.66
C HIS A 664 6.27 5.88 22.06
N SER A 665 6.77 7.03 22.53
CA SER A 665 7.27 7.17 23.91
C SER A 665 6.21 6.83 24.96
N ASP A 666 4.93 7.02 24.61
CA ASP A 666 3.78 6.57 25.39
C ASP A 666 3.37 5.15 24.98
N ILE A 667 3.47 4.22 25.91
CA ILE A 667 3.24 2.79 25.68
C ILE A 667 1.73 2.53 25.59
N HIS A 668 1.16 2.65 24.40
CA HIS A 668 -0.24 2.27 24.15
C HIS A 668 -0.37 0.76 23.92
N ILE A 669 -1.40 0.16 24.53
CA ILE A 669 -1.73 -1.27 24.42
C ILE A 669 -3.06 -1.37 23.67
N SER A 670 -3.09 -2.23 22.65
CA SER A 670 -4.30 -2.49 21.87
C SER A 670 -5.35 -3.19 22.74
N CYS A 671 -6.57 -2.65 22.78
CA CYS A 671 -7.67 -3.29 23.51
C CYS A 671 -8.20 -4.56 22.82
N LEU A 672 -7.83 -4.81 21.55
CA LEU A 672 -8.22 -6.02 20.82
C LEU A 672 -7.23 -7.16 21.01
N THR A 673 -5.93 -6.88 20.91
CA THR A 673 -4.87 -7.90 20.92
C THR A 673 -4.17 -8.02 22.28
N GLY A 674 -4.28 -7.01 23.15
CA GLY A 674 -3.52 -6.94 24.40
C GLY A 674 -2.01 -6.69 24.20
N LEU A 675 -1.57 -6.47 22.96
CA LEU A 675 -0.18 -6.22 22.60
C LEU A 675 0.12 -4.72 22.53
N ARG A 676 1.40 -4.36 22.64
CA ARG A 676 1.86 -2.99 22.41
C ARG A 676 1.62 -2.59 20.96
N ILE A 677 1.07 -1.40 20.76
CA ILE A 677 0.83 -0.86 19.42
C ILE A 677 2.17 -0.39 18.84
N GLN A 678 2.47 -0.86 17.63
CA GLN A 678 3.55 -0.35 16.78
C GLN A 678 2.94 0.56 15.71
N GLY A 679 3.68 1.60 15.33
CA GLY A 679 3.17 2.60 14.39
C GLY A 679 1.99 3.42 14.91
N PRO A 680 1.16 3.98 14.02
CA PRO A 680 0.08 4.91 14.37
C PRO A 680 -1.00 4.30 15.27
N VAL A 681 -1.36 5.04 16.31
CA VAL A 681 -2.40 4.68 17.28
C VAL A 681 -3.74 5.31 16.86
N PHE A 682 -4.82 4.54 16.97
CA PHE A 682 -6.19 5.03 16.83
C PHE A 682 -6.92 4.95 18.17
N PHE A 683 -7.34 6.10 18.71
CA PHE A 683 -8.11 6.17 19.95
C PHE A 683 -9.61 5.98 19.66
N LEU A 684 -10.27 5.20 20.51
CA LEU A 684 -11.71 5.00 20.46
C LEU A 684 -12.45 6.17 21.13
N GLU A 685 -13.78 6.17 21.02
CA GLU A 685 -14.63 7.29 21.44
C GLU A 685 -14.57 7.62 22.95
N ASP A 686 -14.03 6.72 23.77
CA ASP A 686 -13.84 6.93 25.22
C ASP A 686 -12.57 7.73 25.55
N GLY A 687 -11.72 7.99 24.55
CA GLY A 687 -10.43 8.68 24.69
C GLY A 687 -9.39 7.92 25.52
N LYS A 688 -9.64 6.66 25.86
CA LYS A 688 -8.76 5.84 26.72
C LYS A 688 -8.35 4.55 26.05
N SER A 689 -9.31 3.88 25.44
CA SER A 689 -9.08 2.63 24.72
C SER A 689 -8.47 2.96 23.35
N ALA A 690 -7.49 2.17 22.95
CA ALA A 690 -6.76 2.38 21.71
C ALA A 690 -6.56 1.06 20.97
N ILE A 691 -6.46 1.14 19.66
CA ILE A 691 -6.13 0.05 18.75
C ILE A 691 -5.09 0.54 17.74
N SER A 692 -4.41 -0.38 17.05
CA SER A 692 -3.53 0.01 15.95
C SER A 692 -4.38 0.60 14.81
N LEU A 693 -3.84 1.56 14.05
CA LEU A 693 -4.55 2.11 12.90
C LEU A 693 -4.87 1.02 11.85
N ASN A 694 -3.98 0.03 11.70
CA ASN A 694 -4.23 -1.14 10.85
C ASN A 694 -5.47 -1.92 11.28
N ASP A 695 -5.56 -2.26 12.57
CA ASP A 695 -6.73 -2.99 13.10
C ASP A 695 -8.00 -2.14 13.01
N ALA A 696 -7.90 -0.82 13.21
CA ALA A 696 -9.04 0.09 13.06
C ALA A 696 -9.59 0.08 11.62
N LEU A 697 -8.72 0.21 10.62
CA LEU A 697 -9.08 0.15 9.21
C LEU A 697 -9.70 -1.19 8.82
N MET A 698 -9.06 -2.30 9.21
CA MET A 698 -9.58 -3.64 8.96
C MET A 698 -10.95 -3.84 9.63
N TRP A 699 -11.12 -3.35 10.87
CA TRP A 699 -12.37 -3.41 11.60
C TRP A 699 -13.47 -2.61 10.91
N ALA A 700 -13.22 -1.33 10.56
CA ALA A 700 -14.21 -0.46 9.94
C ALA A 700 -14.65 -0.94 8.53
N LYS A 701 -13.81 -1.72 7.86
CA LYS A 701 -14.13 -2.35 6.57
C LYS A 701 -15.10 -3.53 6.67
N VAL A 702 -15.23 -4.18 7.85
CA VAL A 702 -16.05 -5.38 8.04
C VAL A 702 -17.16 -5.22 9.08
N ASN A 703 -16.98 -4.31 10.04
CA ASN A 703 -17.96 -3.99 11.07
C ASN A 703 -18.05 -2.46 11.23
N PRO A 704 -19.22 -1.85 10.98
CA PRO A 704 -19.35 -0.39 11.04
C PRO A 704 -19.26 0.16 12.47
N PHE A 705 -19.54 -0.63 13.51
CA PHE A 705 -19.65 -0.13 14.88
C PHE A 705 -18.35 -0.27 15.67
N SER A 706 -18.15 0.66 16.62
CA SER A 706 -17.01 0.64 17.54
C SER A 706 -16.93 -0.67 18.33
N PRO A 707 -15.72 -1.20 18.58
CA PRO A 707 -15.49 -2.37 19.42
C PRO A 707 -15.93 -2.18 20.88
N LEU A 708 -16.19 -0.95 21.33
CA LEU A 708 -16.76 -0.70 22.68
C LEU A 708 -18.25 -1.08 22.78
N GLY A 709 -18.92 -1.31 21.64
CA GLY A 709 -20.33 -1.73 21.62
C GLY A 709 -21.31 -0.61 21.98
N THR A 710 -20.91 0.65 21.87
CA THR A 710 -21.71 1.85 22.18
C THR A 710 -22.81 2.12 21.14
N GLY A 711 -22.65 1.61 19.91
CA GLY A 711 -23.49 1.96 18.76
C GLY A 711 -22.96 3.13 17.95
N ILE A 712 -21.80 3.70 18.33
CA ILE A 712 -21.10 4.72 17.55
C ILE A 712 -20.37 4.04 16.38
N ARG A 713 -20.41 4.67 15.21
CA ARG A 713 -19.72 4.19 14.00
C ARG A 713 -18.22 4.48 14.11
N LEU A 714 -17.39 3.49 13.77
CA LEU A 714 -15.93 3.65 13.72
C LEU A 714 -15.53 4.20 12.34
N ASN A 715 -14.77 5.31 12.32
CA ASN A 715 -14.28 5.91 11.08
C ASN A 715 -12.77 6.23 11.17
N PRO A 716 -11.89 5.31 10.74
CA PRO A 716 -10.43 5.45 10.84
C PRO A 716 -9.72 5.84 9.53
N PHE A 717 -10.47 6.13 8.47
CA PHE A 717 -9.93 6.36 7.11
C PHE A 717 -9.20 7.69 6.92
#